data_AF-S8EP20-F1
#
_entry.id   AF-S8EP20-F1
#
_cell.length_a   1.000
_cell.length_b   1.000
_cell.length_c   1.000
_cell.angle_alpha   90.00
_cell.angle_beta   90.00
_cell.angle_gamma   90.00
#
_symmetry.space_group_name_H-M   'P 1'
#
loop_
_entity.id
_entity.type
_entity.pdbx_description
1 polymer ?
#
loop_
_entity_poly.entity_id
_entity_poly.type
_entity_poly.pdbx_seq_one_letter_code
_entity_poly.pdbx_strand_id
1 'polypeptide(L)'
;MCVGENCARQASSYVKAQLSTLYKNAVDCLEHHNPHQKLTDKSRYSHALREFTYSNKRKILLQATSGEPGLEFICNHDVILRLSIESANFVLDNSAPGRDRTKVENVSVTFRVPFYTQRLDAAELKYNNGPNPLQLVILELMKAELVFLDEAVYAAPDTLTRYLKEYYLPFLAEAGNRVFFSIPCSDDDKYRLTIDYSTMEEKDRTKLTLHDMYGISADKINEHLSSAWLKAKLASGSTNWKTYCLAEYCCTSGPFFHLHMHPPRLQPLCSQEAILCFNVDEALFYEGSDFLRDPQHAFKGWETAIVVNVVHGFDEHVTRCVVDFSSARFCAIHSSYGAVTEGDQFAMTCWAHITEFFSSTYLEVLKSIGLDVVYFFDSRWPIASGSSTVSSDEEDLDDGEEDVITGDKNPAVALWTESIGKYTGVVFDPVFVTSQSAINKLFYFLWFGGQVSKHQDHALVRWDHLELFKARFQPLTLRLLSDGRAIIWIHIEEGTFRLPEQPAAEYQCDGWHLAFEVNMRKTVHTPEWESSEAWIARFKQSSVYKEHGNRTDRILEYIILDLEPNNAKFLFEYSRFESLLHHADHSCLSSSASQVLAVVDYLKYQYFAELARSGINILQAVPVRKPDTALSNVFLTAIAINICSNAVVTSKNWSWASGSAEPVVAVLGMTDFHPLPEPARLEYTPGLTTRPPGSASYGTACLSRAEFLDKCILDLLSGINACTTLIPLSTEFVDGRLVLALSTWAENKWKSSQNCGWEEAYNEGAGLMEYKWERHDHWNTGETNRFNYTVSCATRNIVQLPVAARTRCLDIKVSGETTLAVSFRSAARKKGSSESVARWDTTISIRTGPDGLSIQDIVPVRPVIEPPPTHASDKSFPDLGMKLQEQLPEVIDFTDVLCRLKAFEGPWKQNYVGMDAYALAHPVFSRTGDVIFELRPQAQTAAPSMVPRTLPGGMQNGFGGSSNGLTSSLWSSGKRSRLIVVLCSDAEYLLHRLPEGGDVRVPDQWAQRR
;
A
#
# COMPACT_ATOMS: atom_id res chain seq x y z
N MET A 1 46.67 30.47 22.36
CA MET A 1 45.67 29.39 22.19
C MET A 1 45.52 28.74 23.55
N CYS A 2 44.30 28.64 24.07
CA CYS A 2 44.06 28.04 25.38
C CYS A 2 44.02 26.52 25.21
N VAL A 3 45.04 25.84 25.72
CA VAL A 3 45.14 24.38 25.63
C VAL A 3 44.07 23.76 26.52
N GLY A 4 43.30 22.82 25.97
CA GLY A 4 42.16 22.20 26.66
C GLY A 4 40.82 22.90 26.45
N GLU A 5 40.79 24.05 25.77
CA GLU A 5 39.55 24.75 25.40
C GLU A 5 39.24 24.61 23.91
N ASN A 6 37.97 24.80 23.54
CA ASN A 6 37.55 24.84 22.14
C ASN A 6 38.11 26.08 21.43
N CYS A 7 39.03 25.87 20.48
CA CYS A 7 39.72 26.91 19.74
C CYS A 7 39.01 27.35 18.44
N ALA A 8 37.74 26.96 18.24
CA ALA A 8 36.97 27.29 17.04
C ALA A 8 36.84 28.79 16.77
N ARG A 9 36.74 29.62 17.82
CA ARG A 9 36.69 31.08 17.67
C ARG A 9 37.98 31.64 17.06
N GLN A 10 39.13 31.17 17.53
CA GLN A 10 40.44 31.56 17.03
C GLN A 10 40.65 31.06 15.60
N ALA A 11 40.25 29.81 15.31
CA ALA A 11 40.30 29.24 13.97
C ALA A 11 39.43 30.02 12.97
N SER A 12 38.18 30.31 13.35
CA SER A 12 37.25 31.14 12.58
C SER A 12 37.84 32.52 12.29
N SER A 13 38.41 33.17 13.30
CA SER A 13 39.03 34.50 13.16
C SER A 13 40.25 34.47 12.22
N TYR A 14 41.04 33.40 12.29
CA TYR A 14 42.20 33.19 11.44
C TYR A 14 41.82 32.96 9.96
N VAL A 15 40.77 32.18 9.70
CA VAL A 15 40.23 31.98 8.34
C VAL A 15 39.65 33.29 7.79
N LYS A 16 38.87 34.03 8.60
CA LYS A 16 38.34 35.35 8.20
C LYS A 16 39.45 36.33 7.84
N ALA A 17 40.54 36.37 8.61
CA ALA A 17 41.69 37.24 8.34
C ALA A 17 42.37 36.90 7.01
N GLN A 18 42.50 35.61 6.66
CA GLN A 18 43.02 35.19 5.36
C GLN A 18 42.13 35.67 4.21
N LEU A 19 40.82 35.46 4.31
CA LEU A 19 39.86 35.92 3.29
C LEU A 19 39.88 37.45 3.12
N SER A 20 39.89 38.20 4.23
CA SER A 20 40.05 39.67 4.23
C SER A 20 41.32 40.12 3.53
N THR A 21 42.43 39.43 3.79
CA THR A 21 43.74 39.73 3.16
C THR A 21 43.70 39.44 1.65
N LEU A 22 43.12 38.32 1.23
CA LEU A 22 42.94 38.00 -0.19
C LEU A 22 42.07 39.04 -0.91
N TYR A 23 41.03 39.53 -0.26
CA TYR A 23 40.21 40.62 -0.78
C TYR A 23 40.99 41.94 -0.93
N LYS A 24 41.76 42.34 0.09
CA LYS A 24 42.62 43.55 0.02
C LYS A 24 43.64 43.45 -1.10
N ASN A 25 44.28 42.29 -1.25
CA ASN A 25 45.20 42.02 -2.36
C ASN A 25 44.48 42.14 -3.73
N ALA A 26 43.23 41.69 -3.83
CA ALA A 26 42.43 41.85 -5.04
C ALA A 26 42.10 43.32 -5.36
N VAL A 27 41.82 44.14 -4.33
CA VAL A 27 41.64 45.60 -4.46
C VAL A 27 42.94 46.27 -4.91
N ASP A 28 44.04 46.04 -4.20
CA ASP A 28 45.35 46.61 -4.51
C ASP A 28 45.81 46.25 -5.94
N CYS A 29 45.55 45.00 -6.36
CA CYS A 29 45.84 44.51 -7.70
C CYS A 29 45.11 45.32 -8.78
N LEU A 30 43.82 45.64 -8.58
CA LEU A 30 43.06 46.46 -9.52
C LEU A 30 43.54 47.91 -9.57
N GLU A 31 43.92 48.48 -8.42
CA GLU A 31 44.41 49.87 -8.36
C GLU A 31 45.75 50.06 -9.07
N HIS A 32 46.63 49.05 -9.04
CA HIS A 32 47.98 49.13 -9.62
C HIS A 32 48.07 48.63 -11.08
N HIS A 33 47.02 47.98 -11.60
CA HIS A 33 46.98 47.56 -13.01
C HIS A 33 46.40 48.67 -13.90
N ASN A 34 47.12 49.01 -14.98
CA ASN A 34 46.70 50.04 -15.92
C ASN A 34 45.38 49.65 -16.62
N PRO A 35 44.30 50.44 -16.52
CA PRO A 35 42.99 50.12 -17.10
C PRO A 35 43.02 49.98 -18.64
N HIS A 36 44.09 50.43 -19.30
CA HIS A 36 44.28 50.30 -20.75
C HIS A 36 44.95 48.99 -21.18
N GLN A 37 45.46 48.17 -20.25
CA GLN A 37 46.07 46.89 -20.59
C GLN A 37 45.00 45.80 -20.54
N LYS A 38 44.76 45.15 -21.68
CA LYS A 38 43.79 44.05 -21.79
C LYS A 38 44.19 42.93 -20.82
N LEU A 39 43.42 42.78 -19.75
CA LEU A 39 43.66 41.79 -18.70
C LEU A 39 43.79 40.40 -19.33
N THR A 40 44.89 39.73 -19.02
CA THR A 40 45.05 38.31 -19.37
C THR A 40 44.08 37.49 -18.52
N ASP A 41 43.66 36.32 -19.00
CA ASP A 41 42.78 35.44 -18.21
C ASP A 41 43.40 35.08 -16.85
N LYS A 42 44.74 35.03 -16.76
CA LYS A 42 45.46 34.80 -15.50
C LYS A 42 45.30 35.95 -14.49
N SER A 43 45.29 37.20 -14.93
CA SER A 43 45.08 38.34 -14.02
C SER A 43 43.67 38.38 -13.43
N ARG A 44 42.67 37.75 -14.07
CA ARG A 44 41.28 37.69 -13.56
C ARG A 44 41.18 36.90 -12.26
N TYR A 45 42.04 35.91 -12.04
CA TYR A 45 42.06 35.18 -10.77
C TYR A 45 42.54 36.04 -9.60
N SER A 46 43.49 36.95 -9.85
CA SER A 46 44.09 37.79 -8.80
C SER A 46 43.17 38.88 -8.24
N HIS A 47 42.13 39.28 -8.98
CA HIS A 47 41.13 40.26 -8.51
C HIS A 47 39.71 39.70 -8.38
N ALA A 48 39.56 38.38 -8.43
CA ALA A 48 38.28 37.69 -8.48
C ALA A 48 37.32 38.04 -7.32
N LEU A 49 37.86 38.31 -6.13
CA LEU A 49 37.07 38.68 -4.94
C LEU A 49 36.54 40.12 -4.98
N ARG A 50 37.10 40.98 -5.83
CA ARG A 50 36.73 42.40 -5.94
C ARG A 50 35.92 42.70 -7.21
N GLU A 51 36.36 42.22 -8.36
CA GLU A 51 35.64 42.41 -9.63
C GLU A 51 35.49 41.09 -10.37
N PHE A 52 34.27 40.81 -10.83
CA PHE A 52 33.95 39.64 -11.63
C PHE A 52 33.19 40.03 -12.89
N THR A 53 33.64 39.51 -14.03
CA THR A 53 32.95 39.65 -15.31
C THR A 53 32.74 38.28 -15.93
N TYR A 54 31.48 37.95 -16.23
CA TYR A 54 31.09 36.79 -17.02
C TYR A 54 30.64 37.22 -18.42
N SER A 55 31.18 36.58 -19.45
CA SER A 55 30.85 36.89 -20.84
C SER A 55 30.64 35.62 -21.67
N ASN A 56 29.65 35.65 -22.55
CA ASN A 56 29.35 34.58 -23.50
C ASN A 56 29.40 35.15 -24.92
N LYS A 57 30.17 34.55 -25.83
CA LYS A 57 30.33 35.00 -27.23
C LYS A 57 30.64 36.51 -27.36
N ARG A 58 31.54 37.03 -26.50
CA ARG A 58 31.95 38.46 -26.40
C ARG A 58 30.88 39.42 -25.85
N LYS A 59 29.70 38.94 -25.44
CA LYS A 59 28.70 39.75 -24.73
C LYS A 59 28.91 39.58 -23.22
N ILE A 60 29.13 40.68 -22.51
CA ILE A 60 29.17 40.69 -21.03
C ILE A 60 27.74 40.47 -20.52
N LEU A 61 27.55 39.37 -19.79
CA LEU A 61 26.27 38.94 -19.23
C LEU A 61 26.11 39.32 -17.76
N LEU A 62 27.22 39.30 -17.00
CA LEU A 62 27.30 39.82 -15.64
C LEU A 62 28.62 40.58 -15.49
N GLN A 63 28.57 41.77 -14.92
CA GLN A 63 29.72 42.47 -14.35
C GLN A 63 29.35 42.86 -12.94
N ALA A 64 30.10 42.40 -11.94
CA ALA A 64 29.86 42.66 -10.53
C ALA A 64 31.14 43.16 -9.85
N THR A 65 30.96 44.14 -8.97
CA THR A 65 31.98 44.62 -8.03
C THR A 65 31.50 44.27 -6.63
N SER A 66 32.32 43.53 -5.90
CA SER A 66 32.02 43.04 -4.57
C SER A 66 32.81 43.81 -3.51
N GLY A 67 32.18 44.11 -2.39
CA GLY A 67 32.83 44.54 -1.16
C GLY A 67 33.53 43.37 -0.45
N GLU A 68 34.07 43.63 0.73
CA GLU A 68 34.78 42.62 1.52
C GLU A 68 33.82 41.46 1.90
N PRO A 69 34.14 40.21 1.53
CA PRO A 69 33.29 39.07 1.86
C PRO A 69 33.40 38.70 3.34
N GLY A 70 32.26 38.42 3.95
CA GLY A 70 32.16 37.93 5.32
C GLY A 70 32.07 36.41 5.38
N LEU A 71 32.68 35.80 6.38
CA LEU A 71 32.60 34.35 6.62
C LEU A 71 32.20 34.08 8.08
N GLU A 72 31.35 33.09 8.31
CA GLU A 72 30.82 32.77 9.63
C GLU A 72 30.45 31.30 9.78
N PHE A 73 31.14 30.58 10.67
CA PHE A 73 30.95 29.15 10.87
C PHE A 73 29.71 28.87 11.72
N ILE A 74 28.80 28.02 11.23
CA ILE A 74 27.60 27.61 11.98
C ILE A 74 27.90 26.33 12.77
N CYS A 75 28.51 25.36 12.09
CA CYS A 75 28.82 24.04 12.59
C CYS A 75 30.11 23.51 11.94
N ASN A 76 30.46 22.25 12.17
CA ASN A 76 31.67 21.65 11.60
C ASN A 76 31.57 21.33 10.10
N HIS A 77 30.39 21.50 9.50
CA HIS A 77 30.10 21.12 8.12
C HIS A 77 29.73 22.31 7.25
N ASP A 78 29.15 23.38 7.82
CA ASP A 78 28.62 24.51 7.06
C ASP A 78 29.12 25.86 7.58
N VAL A 79 29.34 26.75 6.63
CA VAL A 79 29.72 28.15 6.85
C VAL A 79 28.81 29.07 6.07
N ILE A 80 28.53 30.24 6.63
CA ILE A 80 27.85 31.33 5.95
C ILE A 80 28.87 32.23 5.26
N LEU A 81 28.74 32.35 3.95
CA LEU A 81 29.47 33.28 3.10
C LEU A 81 28.56 34.46 2.77
N ARG A 82 28.89 35.64 3.32
CA ARG A 82 28.20 36.90 3.03
C ARG A 82 28.97 37.65 1.96
N LEU A 83 28.33 37.91 0.84
CA LEU A 83 28.86 38.70 -0.26
C LEU A 83 28.16 40.05 -0.27
N SER A 84 28.92 41.12 -0.06
CA SER A 84 28.44 42.48 -0.32
C SER A 84 28.69 42.79 -1.78
N ILE A 85 27.65 43.07 -2.56
CA ILE A 85 27.73 43.45 -3.97
C ILE A 85 27.51 44.96 -4.05
N GLU A 86 28.59 45.71 -4.21
CA GLU A 86 28.54 47.18 -4.31
C GLU A 86 27.84 47.61 -5.59
N SER A 87 28.13 46.93 -6.70
CA SER A 87 27.38 47.12 -7.95
C SER A 87 27.37 45.84 -8.78
N ALA A 88 26.24 45.53 -9.42
CA ALA A 88 26.18 44.47 -10.42
C ALA A 88 25.29 44.88 -11.60
N ASN A 89 25.82 44.70 -12.81
CA ASN A 89 25.13 44.91 -14.08
C ASN A 89 24.96 43.56 -14.76
N PHE A 90 23.72 43.11 -14.97
CA PHE A 90 23.44 41.82 -15.59
C PHE A 90 22.29 41.86 -16.60
N VAL A 91 22.25 40.85 -17.46
CA VAL A 91 21.24 40.70 -18.52
C VAL A 91 20.17 39.69 -18.09
N LEU A 92 18.90 40.06 -18.22
CA LEU A 92 17.75 39.21 -17.93
C LEU A 92 17.52 38.15 -19.01
N ASP A 93 17.24 36.91 -18.60
CA ASP A 93 17.12 35.75 -19.49
C ASP A 93 15.97 35.84 -20.52
N ASN A 94 14.95 36.66 -20.25
CA ASN A 94 13.76 36.82 -21.10
C ASN A 94 13.77 38.09 -21.96
N SER A 95 14.85 38.88 -21.95
CA SER A 95 14.90 40.15 -22.67
C SER A 95 15.39 39.99 -24.10
N ALA A 96 14.72 40.67 -25.04
CA ALA A 96 15.19 40.76 -26.43
C ALA A 96 16.65 41.28 -26.47
N PRO A 97 17.49 40.81 -27.41
CA PRO A 97 18.91 41.13 -27.43
C PRO A 97 19.14 42.65 -27.52
N GLY A 98 19.47 43.26 -26.37
CA GLY A 98 20.03 44.61 -26.30
C GLY A 98 19.29 45.67 -25.47
N ARG A 99 18.20 45.36 -24.73
CA ARG A 99 17.46 46.42 -24.00
C ARG A 99 17.32 46.32 -22.48
N ASP A 100 17.36 45.14 -21.84
CA ASP A 100 17.18 45.08 -20.38
C ASP A 100 18.46 44.66 -19.65
N ARG A 101 19.32 45.65 -19.39
CA ARG A 101 20.38 45.53 -18.39
C ARG A 101 19.84 46.02 -17.06
N THR A 102 19.83 45.14 -16.07
CA THR A 102 19.49 45.51 -14.70
C THR A 102 20.76 45.87 -13.97
N LYS A 103 20.74 47.02 -13.30
CA LYS A 103 21.79 47.45 -12.37
C LYS A 103 21.25 47.34 -10.95
N VAL A 104 21.99 46.68 -10.08
CA VAL A 104 21.74 46.67 -8.63
C VAL A 104 22.97 47.21 -7.91
N GLU A 105 22.76 47.89 -6.80
CA GLU A 105 23.82 48.50 -5.99
C GLU A 105 23.61 48.17 -4.51
N ASN A 106 24.70 48.01 -3.78
CA ASN A 106 24.72 47.76 -2.33
C ASN A 106 23.82 46.60 -1.87
N VAL A 107 23.88 45.47 -2.57
CA VAL A 107 23.09 44.28 -2.28
C VAL A 107 23.88 43.33 -1.39
N SER A 108 23.28 42.85 -0.30
CA SER A 108 23.85 41.74 0.47
C SER A 108 23.29 40.40 0.00
N VAL A 109 24.17 39.45 -0.31
CA VAL A 109 23.82 38.08 -0.68
C VAL A 109 24.46 37.13 0.30
N THR A 110 23.69 36.20 0.86
CA THR A 110 24.18 35.24 1.85
C THR A 110 24.02 33.83 1.33
N PHE A 111 25.14 33.13 1.21
CA PHE A 111 25.19 31.72 0.86
C PHE A 111 25.55 30.88 2.08
N ARG A 112 24.90 29.73 2.20
CA ARG A 112 25.34 28.62 3.04
C ARG A 112 26.23 27.73 2.21
N VAL A 113 27.43 27.48 2.68
CA VAL A 113 28.46 26.76 1.93
C VAL A 113 28.94 25.60 2.79
N PRO A 114 28.80 24.35 2.30
CA PRO A 114 29.43 23.21 2.95
C PRO A 114 30.95 23.36 2.90
N PHE A 115 31.64 22.91 3.94
CA PHE A 115 33.08 22.84 4.00
C PHE A 115 33.53 21.53 4.64
N TYR A 116 34.76 21.14 4.36
CA TYR A 116 35.42 20.07 5.08
C TYR A 116 36.82 20.51 5.49
N THR A 117 37.37 19.82 6.49
CA THR A 117 38.76 20.03 6.87
C THR A 117 39.62 18.90 6.35
N GLN A 118 40.74 19.25 5.72
CA GLN A 118 41.71 18.30 5.19
C GLN A 118 43.00 18.45 5.98
N ARG A 119 43.53 17.34 6.50
CA ARG A 119 44.88 17.32 7.07
C ARG A 119 45.87 16.98 5.97
N LEU A 120 46.91 17.78 5.84
CA LEU A 120 48.06 17.48 4.99
C LEU A 120 49.11 16.81 5.85
N ASP A 121 49.38 15.54 5.57
CA ASP A 121 50.43 14.81 6.24
C ASP A 121 51.80 15.34 5.81
N ALA A 122 52.70 15.48 6.78
CA ALA A 122 54.08 15.90 6.54
C ALA A 122 54.82 14.97 5.56
N ALA A 123 54.38 13.72 5.40
CA ALA A 123 54.92 12.78 4.42
C ALA A 123 54.63 13.16 2.96
N GLU A 124 53.50 13.83 2.69
CA GLU A 124 53.13 14.28 1.34
C GLU A 124 53.87 15.56 0.95
N LEU A 125 54.12 16.43 1.92
CA LEU A 125 54.92 17.63 1.79
C LEU A 125 56.39 17.26 1.96
N LYS A 126 57.09 16.89 0.87
CA LYS A 126 58.54 16.52 0.84
C LYS A 126 59.54 17.57 1.40
N TYR A 127 59.07 18.58 2.13
CA TYR A 127 59.81 19.67 2.73
C TYR A 127 59.70 19.63 4.26
N ASN A 128 60.82 19.28 4.90
CA ASN A 128 61.13 19.38 6.34
C ASN A 128 60.42 18.42 7.31
N ASN A 129 61.24 17.79 8.18
CA ASN A 129 60.88 16.91 9.30
C ASN A 129 60.15 17.62 10.47
N GLY A 130 59.33 18.63 10.19
CA GLY A 130 58.50 19.28 11.20
C GLY A 130 57.29 18.41 11.53
N PRO A 131 57.01 18.08 12.80
CA PRO A 131 55.93 17.18 13.16
C PRO A 131 54.52 17.78 13.03
N ASN A 132 54.33 19.05 12.66
CA ASN A 132 53.01 19.69 12.77
C ASN A 132 52.19 19.56 11.47
N PRO A 133 51.14 18.72 11.41
CA PRO A 133 50.29 18.61 10.23
C PRO A 133 49.54 19.93 9.98
N LEU A 134 49.55 20.37 8.72
CA LEU A 134 48.77 21.54 8.30
C LEU A 134 47.32 21.12 8.10
N GLN A 135 46.39 21.77 8.79
CA GLN A 135 44.97 21.58 8.56
C GLN A 135 44.44 22.68 7.65
N LEU A 136 43.76 22.28 6.57
CA LEU A 136 43.09 23.15 5.63
C LEU A 136 41.58 23.15 5.91
N VAL A 137 40.94 24.29 5.69
CA VAL A 137 39.49 24.46 5.60
C VAL A 137 39.16 24.70 4.13
N ILE A 138 38.40 23.79 3.52
CA ILE A 138 38.07 23.84 2.09
C ILE A 138 36.57 24.06 1.91
N LEU A 139 36.20 25.21 1.35
CA LEU A 139 34.83 25.57 1.04
C LEU A 139 34.36 24.91 -0.26
N GLU A 140 33.26 24.19 -0.21
CA GLU A 140 32.60 23.58 -1.37
C GLU A 140 31.68 24.59 -2.06
N LEU A 141 32.25 25.67 -2.61
CA LEU A 141 31.49 26.77 -3.24
C LEU A 141 30.51 26.32 -4.33
N MET A 142 30.73 25.17 -4.97
CA MET A 142 29.84 24.58 -5.98
C MET A 142 28.52 24.05 -5.38
N LYS A 143 28.51 23.70 -4.09
CA LYS A 143 27.35 23.19 -3.36
C LYS A 143 26.66 24.28 -2.54
N ALA A 144 27.00 25.54 -2.77
CA ALA A 144 26.43 26.65 -2.03
C ALA A 144 24.91 26.80 -2.25
N GLU A 145 24.19 27.06 -1.17
CA GLU A 145 22.75 27.29 -1.15
C GLU A 145 22.47 28.74 -0.77
N LEU A 146 21.55 29.39 -1.50
CA LEU A 146 21.17 30.76 -1.19
C LEU A 146 20.27 30.75 0.05
N VAL A 147 20.65 31.51 1.08
CA VAL A 147 19.87 31.65 2.32
C VAL A 147 19.12 32.96 2.36
N PHE A 148 19.80 34.04 1.97
CA PHE A 148 19.24 35.39 2.02
C PHE A 148 19.72 36.20 0.82
N LEU A 149 18.79 36.92 0.21
CA LEU A 149 19.03 37.91 -0.81
C LEU A 149 18.28 39.18 -0.42
N ASP A 150 18.98 40.31 -0.43
CA ASP A 150 18.39 41.61 -0.11
C ASP A 150 17.15 41.89 -0.97
N GLU A 151 16.07 42.37 -0.33
CA GLU A 151 14.84 42.74 -0.99
C GLU A 151 15.05 43.82 -2.06
N ALA A 152 16.09 44.65 -1.95
CA ALA A 152 16.46 45.65 -2.96
C ALA A 152 16.62 45.08 -4.40
N VAL A 153 16.69 43.76 -4.56
CA VAL A 153 16.73 43.03 -5.85
C VAL A 153 15.33 42.71 -6.40
N TYR A 154 14.31 43.55 -6.15
CA TYR A 154 12.92 43.33 -6.60
C TYR A 154 12.75 43.02 -8.10
N ALA A 155 13.65 43.49 -8.97
CA ALA A 155 13.48 43.38 -10.42
C ALA A 155 13.80 41.98 -11.00
N ALA A 156 14.72 41.21 -10.38
CA ALA A 156 15.16 39.91 -10.92
C ALA A 156 16.03 39.08 -9.94
N PRO A 157 15.48 38.66 -8.78
CA PRO A 157 16.24 37.94 -7.76
C PRO A 157 16.82 36.60 -8.27
N ASP A 158 16.03 35.86 -9.06
CA ASP A 158 16.43 34.55 -9.58
C ASP A 158 17.59 34.63 -10.57
N THR A 159 17.62 35.68 -11.41
CA THR A 159 18.67 35.84 -12.42
C THR A 159 20.02 36.17 -11.79
N LEU A 160 20.05 37.10 -10.82
CA LEU A 160 21.28 37.43 -10.11
C LEU A 160 21.78 36.22 -9.32
N THR A 161 20.88 35.53 -8.61
CA THR A 161 21.19 34.30 -7.86
C THR A 161 21.81 33.25 -8.76
N ARG A 162 21.21 33.01 -9.94
CA ARG A 162 21.73 32.10 -10.94
C ARG A 162 23.13 32.50 -11.39
N TYR A 163 23.38 33.77 -11.69
CA TYR A 163 24.72 34.19 -12.11
C TYR A 163 25.78 34.00 -11.02
N LEU A 164 25.43 34.32 -9.77
CA LEU A 164 26.33 34.15 -8.64
C LEU A 164 26.63 32.66 -8.37
N LYS A 165 25.59 31.82 -8.38
CA LYS A 165 25.71 30.38 -8.09
C LYS A 165 26.36 29.58 -9.23
N GLU A 166 26.00 29.84 -10.48
CA GLU A 166 26.48 29.07 -11.63
C GLU A 166 27.83 29.54 -12.19
N TYR A 167 28.25 30.80 -11.93
CA TYR A 167 29.47 31.34 -12.54
C TYR A 167 30.42 32.00 -11.54
N TYR A 168 29.92 32.85 -10.63
CA TYR A 168 30.82 33.57 -9.72
C TYR A 168 31.46 32.65 -8.66
N LEU A 169 30.66 31.87 -7.93
CA LEU A 169 31.15 30.94 -6.91
C LEU A 169 32.08 29.85 -7.50
N PRO A 170 31.77 29.23 -8.66
CA PRO A 170 32.71 28.35 -9.35
C PRO A 170 34.02 29.04 -9.73
N PHE A 171 33.95 30.28 -10.22
CA PHE A 171 35.15 31.03 -10.57
C PHE A 171 36.02 31.34 -9.35
N LEU A 172 35.42 31.67 -8.20
CA LEU A 172 36.15 31.82 -6.94
C LEU A 172 36.85 30.52 -6.52
N ALA A 173 36.19 29.37 -6.72
CA ALA A 173 36.77 28.06 -6.46
C ALA A 173 37.98 27.78 -7.38
N GLU A 174 37.87 28.07 -8.67
CA GLU A 174 38.96 27.93 -9.65
C GLU A 174 40.15 28.86 -9.36
N ALA A 175 39.86 30.08 -8.89
CA ALA A 175 40.88 31.07 -8.51
C ALA A 175 41.61 30.71 -7.19
N GLY A 176 41.22 29.62 -6.52
CA GLY A 176 41.82 29.18 -5.25
C GLY A 176 41.24 29.85 -4.01
N ASN A 177 40.23 30.73 -4.14
CA ASN A 177 39.58 31.45 -3.03
C ASN A 177 38.58 30.56 -2.24
N ARG A 178 38.91 29.27 -2.11
CA ARG A 178 38.12 28.28 -1.35
C ARG A 178 38.94 27.53 -0.30
N VAL A 179 40.28 27.63 -0.34
CA VAL A 179 41.18 26.88 0.53
C VAL A 179 41.82 27.85 1.51
N PHE A 180 41.66 27.60 2.80
CA PHE A 180 42.23 28.41 3.88
C PHE A 180 43.01 27.53 4.84
N PHE A 181 44.04 28.08 5.46
CA PHE A 181 44.73 27.38 6.55
C PHE A 181 43.92 27.52 7.84
N SER A 182 43.76 26.44 8.60
CA SER A 182 43.34 26.50 9.99
C SER A 182 44.50 26.95 10.87
N ILE A 183 44.23 27.20 12.16
CA ILE A 183 45.29 27.45 13.14
C ILE A 183 46.23 26.23 13.21
N PRO A 184 47.56 26.43 13.31
CA PRO A 184 48.50 25.32 13.41
C PRO A 184 48.23 24.49 14.67
N CYS A 185 48.09 23.17 14.52
CA CYS A 185 48.00 22.24 15.64
C CYS A 185 49.39 21.64 15.89
N SER A 186 49.87 21.69 17.13
CA SER A 186 51.05 20.90 17.52
C SER A 186 50.64 19.44 17.63
N ASP A 187 51.47 18.53 17.12
CA ASP A 187 51.18 17.09 17.05
C ASP A 187 51.45 16.34 18.37
N ASP A 188 51.50 17.06 19.48
CA ASP A 188 51.55 16.42 20.79
C ASP A 188 50.14 15.96 21.14
N ASP A 189 49.90 14.65 21.17
CA ASP A 189 48.62 14.04 21.55
C ASP A 189 48.07 14.58 22.87
N LYS A 190 48.94 15.07 23.76
CA LYS A 190 48.56 15.69 25.05
C LYS A 190 47.98 17.10 24.92
N TYR A 191 48.29 17.81 23.84
CA TYR A 191 47.97 19.23 23.65
C TYR A 191 47.23 19.50 22.33
N ARG A 192 46.55 18.49 21.78
CA ARG A 192 45.75 18.62 20.57
C ARG A 192 44.70 19.71 20.74
N LEU A 193 44.71 20.69 19.84
CA LEU A 193 43.72 21.75 19.81
C LEU A 193 42.39 21.18 19.33
N THR A 194 41.35 21.32 20.15
CA THR A 194 39.98 20.99 19.74
C THR A 194 39.40 22.19 19.00
N ILE A 195 39.01 22.00 17.74
CA ILE A 195 38.31 23.01 16.93
C ILE A 195 36.95 22.42 16.63
N ASP A 196 35.94 22.90 17.36
CA ASP A 196 34.55 22.49 17.18
C ASP A 196 33.68 23.74 16.96
N TYR A 197 33.34 23.98 15.70
CA TYR A 197 32.52 25.13 15.33
C TYR A 197 31.08 25.00 15.83
N SER A 198 30.62 23.80 16.20
CA SER A 198 29.23 23.49 16.61
C SER A 198 28.95 23.77 18.08
N THR A 199 29.99 23.97 18.92
CA THR A 199 29.86 24.37 20.33
C THR A 199 30.31 25.81 20.65
N MET A 200 30.60 26.62 19.63
CA MET A 200 30.81 28.08 19.78
C MET A 200 29.60 28.81 20.39
N GLU A 201 29.86 29.90 21.11
CA GLU A 201 28.85 30.73 21.77
C GLU A 201 27.83 31.33 20.78
N GLU A 202 26.57 31.39 21.19
CA GLU A 202 25.46 31.86 20.35
C GLU A 202 25.63 33.33 19.91
N LYS A 203 26.25 34.17 20.75
CA LYS A 203 26.55 35.58 20.42
C LYS A 203 27.51 35.74 19.23
N ASP A 204 28.27 34.70 18.92
CA ASP A 204 29.23 34.68 17.82
C ASP A 204 28.63 34.01 16.56
N ARG A 205 27.32 33.70 16.56
CA ARG A 205 26.59 33.04 15.47
C ARG A 205 25.33 33.79 15.03
N THR A 206 25.07 33.72 13.74
CA THR A 206 23.83 34.14 13.12
C THR A 206 22.82 33.04 13.35
N LYS A 207 21.72 33.39 14.02
CA LYS A 207 20.56 32.51 14.17
C LYS A 207 19.90 32.32 12.80
N LEU A 208 20.31 31.28 12.09
CA LEU A 208 19.60 30.77 10.94
C LEU A 208 18.83 29.54 11.41
N THR A 209 17.53 29.71 11.60
CA THR A 209 16.64 28.60 11.94
C THR A 209 16.56 27.70 10.72
N LEU A 210 17.14 26.51 10.84
CA LEU A 210 16.90 25.47 9.87
C LEU A 210 15.66 24.71 10.23
N HIS A 211 14.83 24.50 9.22
CA HIS A 211 13.59 23.78 9.38
C HIS A 211 13.67 22.36 8.86
N ASP A 212 14.76 21.95 8.19
CA ASP A 212 14.89 20.63 7.59
C ASP A 212 16.29 20.02 7.65
N MET A 213 16.34 18.69 7.57
CA MET A 213 17.53 17.86 7.41
C MET A 213 17.26 16.86 6.31
N TYR A 214 18.10 16.83 5.26
CA TYR A 214 17.90 15.96 4.10
C TYR A 214 16.49 16.08 3.46
N GLY A 215 15.89 17.27 3.51
CA GLY A 215 14.52 17.54 3.01
C GLY A 215 13.39 17.06 3.93
N ILE A 216 13.70 16.59 5.14
CA ILE A 216 12.73 16.20 6.17
C ILE A 216 12.65 17.33 7.18
N SER A 217 11.46 17.85 7.45
CA SER A 217 11.32 18.95 8.42
C SER A 217 11.65 18.49 9.85
N ALA A 218 12.25 19.39 10.63
CA ALA A 218 12.51 19.20 12.06
C ALA A 218 11.22 18.84 12.80
N ASP A 219 10.09 19.44 12.41
CA ASP A 219 8.78 19.14 12.98
C ASP A 219 8.39 17.67 12.81
N LYS A 220 8.62 17.08 11.63
CA LYS A 220 8.36 15.64 11.37
C LYS A 220 9.27 14.72 12.17
N ILE A 221 10.54 15.10 12.32
CA ILE A 221 11.50 14.36 13.15
C ILE A 221 11.05 14.42 14.62
N ASN A 222 10.69 15.60 15.11
CA ASN A 222 10.23 15.80 16.48
C ASN A 222 8.89 15.11 16.76
N GLU A 223 7.96 15.11 15.81
CA GLU A 223 6.72 14.35 15.90
C GLU A 223 7.00 12.84 16.05
N HIS A 224 7.96 12.30 15.31
CA HIS A 224 8.38 10.91 15.43
C HIS A 224 8.97 10.61 16.82
N LEU A 225 9.88 11.46 17.32
CA LEU A 225 10.48 11.35 18.65
C LEU A 225 9.43 11.44 19.77
N SER A 226 8.49 12.37 19.61
CA SER A 226 7.32 12.55 20.47
C SER A 226 6.44 11.30 20.52
N SER A 227 6.18 10.68 19.36
CA SER A 227 5.46 9.41 19.29
C SER A 227 6.21 8.27 19.97
N ALA A 228 7.53 8.17 19.75
CA ALA A 228 8.37 7.16 20.41
C ALA A 228 8.39 7.34 21.95
N TRP A 229 8.45 8.58 22.43
CA TRP A 229 8.36 8.90 23.85
C TRP A 229 7.00 8.53 24.43
N LEU A 230 5.91 8.87 23.74
CA LEU A 230 4.56 8.56 24.20
C LEU A 230 4.34 7.04 24.29
N LYS A 231 4.91 6.27 23.34
CA LYS A 231 4.97 4.80 23.42
C LYS A 231 5.62 4.34 24.71
N ALA A 232 6.77 4.92 25.02
CA ALA A 232 7.54 4.58 26.19
C ALA A 232 6.78 4.93 27.47
N LYS A 233 6.09 6.08 27.50
CA LYS A 233 5.28 6.52 28.63
C LYS A 233 4.08 5.60 28.87
N LEU A 234 3.39 5.17 27.82
CA LEU A 234 2.29 4.20 27.90
C LEU A 234 2.76 2.81 28.36
N ALA A 235 4.03 2.49 28.14
CA ALA A 235 4.66 1.27 28.64
C ALA A 235 5.25 1.41 30.05
N SER A 236 5.13 2.58 30.71
CA SER A 236 5.56 2.75 32.10
C SER A 236 4.79 1.77 33.01
N GLY A 237 5.51 1.08 33.89
CA GLY A 237 5.00 -0.04 34.69
C GLY A 237 5.23 -1.43 34.07
N SER A 238 5.72 -1.52 32.83
CA SER A 238 6.30 -2.75 32.28
C SER A 238 7.50 -3.20 33.11
N THR A 239 7.77 -4.51 33.18
CA THR A 239 9.00 -5.02 33.81
C THR A 239 10.25 -4.81 32.94
N ASN A 240 10.06 -4.55 31.65
CA ASN A 240 11.16 -4.35 30.71
C ASN A 240 11.52 -2.86 30.59
N TRP A 241 12.55 -2.43 31.30
CA TRP A 241 13.04 -1.04 31.28
C TRP A 241 13.33 -0.51 29.88
N LYS A 242 13.72 -1.39 28.94
CA LYS A 242 13.98 -1.00 27.54
C LYS A 242 12.77 -0.39 26.86
N THR A 243 11.55 -0.75 27.27
CA THR A 243 10.33 -0.24 26.62
C THR A 243 9.90 1.13 27.12
N TYR A 244 10.31 1.54 28.32
CA TYR A 244 9.91 2.83 28.91
C TYR A 244 11.08 3.81 29.14
N CYS A 245 12.33 3.40 28.87
CA CYS A 245 13.55 4.19 29.13
C CYS A 245 13.60 5.59 28.49
N LEU A 246 12.80 5.86 27.44
CA LEU A 246 12.70 7.17 26.82
C LEU A 246 11.83 8.14 27.62
N ALA A 247 10.88 7.62 28.40
CA ALA A 247 10.01 8.40 29.26
C ALA A 247 10.52 8.43 30.70
N GLU A 248 11.07 7.32 31.20
CA GLU A 248 11.52 7.18 32.59
C GLU A 248 12.78 6.32 32.68
N TYR A 249 13.77 6.74 33.46
CA TYR A 249 15.01 5.98 33.63
C TYR A 249 15.49 5.98 35.08
N CYS A 250 15.76 4.79 35.61
CA CYS A 250 16.33 4.60 36.95
C CYS A 250 17.80 4.17 36.85
N CYS A 251 18.71 4.95 37.43
CA CYS A 251 20.11 4.59 37.56
C CYS A 251 20.36 3.86 38.88
N THR A 252 20.81 2.60 38.79
CA THR A 252 21.07 1.74 39.95
C THR A 252 22.56 1.62 40.30
N SER A 253 23.44 2.33 39.59
CA SER A 253 24.89 2.25 39.75
C SER A 253 25.50 3.65 39.82
N GLY A 254 26.01 4.05 40.98
CA GLY A 254 26.45 5.44 41.23
C GLY A 254 25.34 6.23 41.92
N PRO A 255 25.31 7.58 41.89
CA PRO A 255 24.21 8.30 42.53
C PRO A 255 22.88 7.72 42.07
N PHE A 256 22.07 7.23 43.00
CA PHE A 256 20.81 6.58 42.67
C PHE A 256 19.83 7.66 42.27
N PHE A 257 19.41 7.67 41.01
CA PHE A 257 18.48 8.66 40.53
C PHE A 257 17.39 8.06 39.64
N HIS A 258 16.25 8.73 39.63
CA HIS A 258 15.12 8.41 38.78
C HIS A 258 14.77 9.67 37.99
N LEU A 259 14.82 9.56 36.65
CA LEU A 259 14.49 10.64 35.74
C LEU A 259 13.12 10.41 35.14
N HIS A 260 12.26 11.41 35.25
CA HIS A 260 11.06 11.54 34.44
C HIS A 260 11.36 12.54 33.31
N MET A 261 11.20 12.09 32.07
CA MET A 261 11.60 12.84 30.88
C MET A 261 10.38 13.23 30.05
N HIS A 262 10.49 14.37 29.39
CA HIS A 262 9.62 14.81 28.29
C HIS A 262 10.13 14.26 26.96
N PRO A 263 9.35 14.37 25.87
CA PRO A 263 9.83 14.03 24.54
C PRO A 263 11.19 14.67 24.23
N PRO A 264 12.18 13.91 23.75
CA PRO A 264 13.41 14.49 23.24
C PRO A 264 13.12 15.32 22.00
N ARG A 265 13.89 16.39 21.80
CA ARG A 265 13.76 17.27 20.64
C ARG A 265 15.06 17.32 19.87
N LEU A 266 14.95 17.39 18.55
CA LEU A 266 16.05 17.52 17.63
C LEU A 266 15.94 18.87 16.92
N GLN A 267 16.99 19.67 17.04
CA GLN A 267 17.14 20.97 16.40
C GLN A 267 18.27 20.90 15.36
N PRO A 268 17.97 21.01 14.05
CA PRO A 268 19.01 20.97 13.02
C PRO A 268 20.01 22.14 13.12
N LEU A 269 21.31 21.83 13.05
CA LEU A 269 22.38 22.83 12.86
C LEU A 269 22.82 22.89 11.40
N CYS A 270 22.80 21.75 10.71
CA CYS A 270 22.95 21.60 9.27
C CYS A 270 22.23 20.36 8.79
N SER A 271 22.40 20.01 7.51
CA SER A 271 21.89 18.75 6.97
C SER A 271 22.48 17.52 7.66
N GLN A 272 23.67 17.61 8.25
CA GLN A 272 24.42 16.47 8.81
C GLN A 272 24.57 16.50 10.34
N GLU A 273 24.18 17.57 11.01
CA GLU A 273 24.45 17.79 12.43
C GLU A 273 23.26 18.47 13.09
N ALA A 274 22.92 18.05 14.30
CA ALA A 274 21.79 18.53 15.06
C ALA A 274 22.11 18.59 16.55
N ILE A 275 21.33 19.39 17.28
CA ILE A 275 21.30 19.37 18.74
C ILE A 275 20.13 18.48 19.16
N LEU A 276 20.45 17.43 19.91
CA LEU A 276 19.48 16.56 20.57
C LEU A 276 19.32 17.05 22.03
N CYS A 277 18.14 17.57 22.34
CA CYS A 277 17.78 18.08 23.66
C CYS A 277 16.95 17.05 24.43
N PHE A 278 17.44 16.68 25.60
CA PHE A 278 16.74 15.84 26.57
C PHE A 278 16.16 16.72 27.67
N ASN A 279 14.83 16.78 27.71
CA ASN A 279 14.10 17.54 28.72
C ASN A 279 13.73 16.63 29.88
N VAL A 280 14.27 16.93 31.06
CA VAL A 280 14.02 16.21 32.31
C VAL A 280 13.00 16.99 33.11
N ASP A 281 11.80 16.45 33.20
CA ASP A 281 10.68 17.03 33.96
C ASP A 281 10.99 17.02 35.45
N GLU A 282 11.43 15.86 35.94
CA GLU A 282 11.77 15.64 37.34
C GLU A 282 12.98 14.70 37.46
N ALA A 283 14.00 15.15 38.19
CA ALA A 283 15.18 14.36 38.54
C ALA A 283 15.17 14.12 40.04
N LEU A 284 14.91 12.86 40.43
CA LEU A 284 14.79 12.42 41.81
C LEU A 284 16.07 11.70 42.23
N PHE A 285 16.70 12.11 43.33
CA PHE A 285 17.93 11.50 43.84
C PHE A 285 17.66 10.79 45.17
N TYR A 286 18.26 9.61 45.34
CA TYR A 286 18.03 8.68 46.45
C TYR A 286 19.35 8.27 47.10
N GLU A 287 19.28 7.93 48.38
CA GLU A 287 20.44 7.42 49.15
C GLU A 287 20.79 5.96 48.75
N GLY A 288 19.83 5.21 48.19
CA GLY A 288 19.99 3.81 47.82
C GLY A 288 19.15 3.41 46.60
N SER A 289 19.22 2.15 46.20
CA SER A 289 18.50 1.60 45.02
C SER A 289 16.99 1.38 45.23
N ASP A 290 16.44 1.79 46.38
CA ASP A 290 15.04 1.64 46.73
C ASP A 290 14.25 2.90 46.35
N PHE A 291 13.78 2.95 45.10
CA PHE A 291 13.04 4.08 44.53
C PHE A 291 11.61 4.24 45.08
N LEU A 292 11.17 3.35 45.98
CA LEU A 292 9.87 3.46 46.65
C LEU A 292 9.91 4.41 47.86
N ARG A 293 11.10 4.80 48.32
CA ARG A 293 11.26 5.78 49.41
C ARG A 293 11.10 7.20 48.89
N ASP A 294 10.94 8.14 49.81
CA ASP A 294 10.95 9.55 49.43
C ASP A 294 12.34 9.94 48.89
N PRO A 295 12.40 10.69 47.77
CA PRO A 295 13.65 11.18 47.22
C PRO A 295 14.30 12.17 48.19
N GLN A 296 15.63 12.08 48.33
CA GLN A 296 16.41 13.01 49.15
C GLN A 296 16.40 14.42 48.54
N HIS A 297 16.49 14.48 47.21
CA HIS A 297 16.44 15.72 46.44
C HIS A 297 15.62 15.53 45.17
N ALA A 298 14.88 16.57 44.79
CA ALA A 298 14.09 16.61 43.58
C ALA A 298 14.38 17.91 42.83
N PHE A 299 14.75 17.80 41.56
CA PHE A 299 14.98 18.94 40.68
C PHE A 299 14.01 18.89 39.50
N LYS A 300 13.62 20.06 38.96
CA LYS A 300 12.66 20.16 37.86
C LYS A 300 13.16 21.10 36.77
N GLY A 301 12.69 20.84 35.55
CA GLY A 301 12.96 21.70 34.39
C GLY A 301 14.44 21.73 34.01
N TRP A 302 15.09 20.57 34.02
CA TRP A 302 16.47 20.44 33.52
C TRP A 302 16.44 20.09 32.03
N GLU A 303 17.33 20.67 31.25
CA GLU A 303 17.51 20.35 29.84
C GLU A 303 18.99 20.08 29.56
N THR A 304 19.27 18.91 28.98
CA THR A 304 20.63 18.53 28.55
C THR A 304 20.67 18.48 27.03
N ALA A 305 21.51 19.32 26.42
CA ALA A 305 21.66 19.40 24.98
C ALA A 305 22.96 18.73 24.52
N ILE A 306 22.88 17.90 23.48
CA ILE A 306 24.00 17.16 22.91
C ILE A 306 24.05 17.38 21.41
N VAL A 307 25.19 17.85 20.91
CA VAL A 307 25.43 17.93 19.46
C VAL A 307 25.77 16.54 18.94
N VAL A 308 25.08 16.12 17.89
CA VAL A 308 25.24 14.82 17.25
C VAL A 308 25.23 14.96 15.73
N ASN A 309 25.96 14.08 15.04
CA ASN A 309 25.84 13.91 13.61
C ASN A 309 24.62 13.04 13.28
N VAL A 310 24.00 13.29 12.13
CA VAL A 310 22.84 12.57 11.62
C VAL A 310 23.15 12.03 10.24
N VAL A 311 23.00 10.71 10.09
CA VAL A 311 23.22 9.97 8.86
C VAL A 311 21.88 9.69 8.20
N HIS A 312 21.76 10.05 6.92
CA HIS A 312 20.59 9.73 6.12
C HIS A 312 20.72 8.35 5.47
N GLY A 313 19.71 7.50 5.66
CA GLY A 313 19.56 6.24 4.95
C GLY A 313 18.32 6.27 4.07
N PHE A 314 18.48 5.99 2.79
CA PHE A 314 17.38 5.84 1.84
C PHE A 314 17.48 4.49 1.13
N ASP A 315 16.43 3.69 1.19
CA ASP A 315 16.29 2.38 0.55
C ASP A 315 14.94 2.33 -0.18
N GLU A 316 14.91 2.82 -1.43
CA GLU A 316 13.79 2.97 -2.40
C GLU A 316 12.42 3.46 -1.86
N HIS A 317 11.89 2.81 -0.84
CA HIS A 317 10.65 3.09 -0.14
C HIS A 317 10.84 3.58 1.31
N VAL A 318 12.01 3.36 1.91
CA VAL A 318 12.28 3.67 3.32
C VAL A 318 13.25 4.84 3.42
N THR A 319 12.82 5.87 4.14
CA THR A 319 13.62 7.03 4.52
C THR A 319 13.88 6.97 6.03
N ARG A 320 15.15 7.01 6.45
CA ARG A 320 15.53 7.02 7.86
C ARG A 320 16.61 8.05 8.15
N CYS A 321 16.51 8.68 9.32
CA CYS A 321 17.58 9.51 9.91
C CYS A 321 18.11 8.79 11.14
N VAL A 322 19.41 8.54 11.17
CA VAL A 322 20.08 7.82 12.26
C VAL A 322 21.09 8.75 12.92
N VAL A 323 20.99 8.92 14.22
CA VAL A 323 21.94 9.68 15.02
C VAL A 323 23.20 8.86 15.26
N ASP A 324 24.36 9.41 14.91
CA ASP A 324 25.65 8.83 15.26
C ASP A 324 26.05 9.27 16.67
N PHE A 325 25.68 8.49 17.67
CA PHE A 325 26.04 8.76 19.06
C PHE A 325 27.55 8.74 19.32
N SER A 326 28.40 8.17 18.44
CA SER A 326 29.86 8.25 18.61
C SER A 326 30.41 9.66 18.36
N SER A 327 29.63 10.50 17.67
CA SER A 327 29.93 11.90 17.42
C SER A 327 29.40 12.86 18.50
N ALA A 328 28.77 12.32 19.56
CA ALA A 328 28.09 13.10 20.59
C ALA A 328 29.03 14.04 21.34
N ARG A 329 28.61 15.30 21.48
CA ARG A 329 29.35 16.36 22.18
C ARG A 329 28.40 17.17 23.05
N PHE A 330 28.71 17.32 24.34
CA PHE A 330 27.89 18.11 25.25
C PHE A 330 27.82 19.59 24.81
N CYS A 331 26.61 20.16 24.80
CA CYS A 331 26.36 21.56 24.43
C CYS A 331 25.90 22.36 25.66
N ALA A 332 26.85 22.94 26.40
CA ALA A 332 26.56 23.72 27.60
C ALA A 332 25.64 24.92 27.32
N ILE A 333 25.76 25.56 26.15
CA ILE A 333 25.03 26.79 25.80
C ILE A 333 23.53 26.54 25.61
N HIS A 334 23.15 25.35 25.15
CA HIS A 334 21.75 24.95 24.93
C HIS A 334 21.20 24.09 26.07
N SER A 335 21.99 23.90 27.13
CA SER A 335 21.54 23.18 28.33
C SER A 335 21.06 24.18 29.36
N SER A 336 19.99 23.85 30.10
CA SER A 336 19.42 24.70 31.13
C SER A 336 19.19 23.93 32.43
N TYR A 337 19.39 24.59 33.57
CA TYR A 337 19.45 23.95 34.89
C TYR A 337 18.33 24.42 35.83
N GLY A 338 17.22 24.88 35.27
CA GLY A 338 16.08 25.40 36.02
C GLY A 338 16.47 26.54 36.98
N ALA A 339 15.84 26.58 38.15
CA ALA A 339 16.03 27.62 39.18
C ALA A 339 17.17 27.33 40.17
N VAL A 340 18.16 26.51 39.80
CA VAL A 340 19.30 26.19 40.69
C VAL A 340 20.19 27.43 40.84
N THR A 341 20.47 27.84 42.08
CA THR A 341 21.37 28.96 42.36
C THR A 341 22.83 28.50 42.30
N GLU A 342 23.73 29.32 41.75
CA GLU A 342 25.16 29.01 41.59
C GLU A 342 25.89 28.65 42.91
N GLY A 343 25.26 28.88 44.07
CA GLY A 343 25.79 28.50 45.38
C GLY A 343 25.46 27.07 45.85
N ASP A 344 24.57 26.33 45.17
CA ASP A 344 24.20 24.96 45.54
C ASP A 344 25.20 23.93 44.95
N GLN A 345 26.27 23.68 45.70
CA GLN A 345 27.32 22.75 45.30
C GLN A 345 26.82 21.30 45.10
N PHE A 346 25.76 20.90 45.82
CA PHE A 346 25.18 19.57 45.67
C PHE A 346 24.42 19.47 44.34
N ALA A 347 23.58 20.45 44.03
CA ALA A 347 22.87 20.51 42.75
C ALA A 347 23.84 20.53 41.55
N MET A 348 24.94 21.26 41.64
CA MET A 348 25.99 21.28 40.62
C MET A 348 26.68 19.91 40.45
N THR A 349 26.86 19.17 41.55
CA THR A 349 27.41 17.81 41.51
C THR A 349 26.42 16.85 40.84
N CYS A 350 25.16 16.86 41.26
CA CYS A 350 24.08 16.09 40.63
C CYS A 350 23.96 16.38 39.13
N TRP A 351 24.03 17.64 38.75
CA TRP A 351 23.99 18.05 37.34
C TRP A 351 25.18 17.51 36.55
N ALA A 352 26.41 17.59 37.08
CA ALA A 352 27.59 17.03 36.42
C ALA A 352 27.42 15.52 36.17
N HIS A 353 26.87 14.78 37.15
CA HIS A 353 26.56 13.36 36.99
C HIS A 353 25.50 13.08 35.92
N ILE A 354 24.42 13.87 35.87
CA ILE A 354 23.38 13.73 34.84
C ILE A 354 23.92 14.06 33.45
N THR A 355 24.77 15.08 33.34
CA THR A 355 25.41 15.46 32.08
C THR A 355 26.35 14.37 31.57
N GLU A 356 27.16 13.79 32.46
CA GLU A 356 28.04 12.66 32.15
C GLU A 356 27.21 11.45 31.69
N PHE A 357 26.12 11.15 32.40
CA PHE A 357 25.19 10.08 32.06
C PHE A 357 24.59 10.26 30.66
N PHE A 358 24.05 11.44 30.35
CA PHE A 358 23.48 11.73 29.03
C PHE A 358 24.54 11.80 27.93
N SER A 359 25.77 12.20 28.23
CA SER A 359 26.85 12.30 27.25
C SER A 359 27.52 10.97 26.91
N SER A 360 27.23 9.91 27.68
CA SER A 360 27.86 8.59 27.50
C SER A 360 26.85 7.45 27.66
N THR A 361 26.61 7.01 28.90
CA THR A 361 25.83 5.83 29.26
C THR A 361 24.43 5.80 28.63
N TYR A 362 23.70 6.92 28.66
CA TYR A 362 22.34 6.96 28.13
C TYR A 362 22.29 6.81 26.61
N LEU A 363 23.26 7.37 25.88
CA LEU A 363 23.31 7.22 24.43
C LEU A 363 23.63 5.78 24.01
N GLU A 364 24.50 5.09 24.77
CA GLU A 364 24.73 3.66 24.58
C GLU A 364 23.47 2.84 24.82
N VAL A 365 22.71 3.19 25.87
CA VAL A 365 21.40 2.61 26.15
C VAL A 365 20.47 2.80 24.95
N LEU A 366 20.27 4.03 24.48
CA LEU A 366 19.41 4.34 23.33
C LEU A 366 19.84 3.58 22.07
N LYS A 367 21.15 3.50 21.81
CA LYS A 367 21.70 2.72 20.69
C LYS A 367 21.39 1.24 20.80
N SER A 368 21.53 0.66 22.00
CA SER A 368 21.34 -0.78 22.24
C SER A 368 19.91 -1.27 21.99
N ILE A 369 18.95 -0.34 21.96
CA ILE A 369 17.53 -0.60 21.74
C ILE A 369 17.00 -0.01 20.42
N GLY A 370 17.88 0.55 19.58
CA GLY A 370 17.52 1.08 18.26
C GLY A 370 16.81 2.44 18.26
N LEU A 371 16.95 3.21 19.35
CA LEU A 371 16.46 4.60 19.44
C LEU A 371 17.47 5.63 18.91
N ASP A 372 18.51 5.17 18.22
CA ASP A 372 19.37 6.00 17.36
C ASP A 372 18.66 6.42 16.07
N VAL A 373 17.59 5.71 15.66
CA VAL A 373 16.74 6.10 14.53
C VAL A 373 15.74 7.17 14.99
N VAL A 374 16.02 8.43 14.67
CA VAL A 374 15.20 9.60 15.08
C VAL A 374 14.09 9.96 14.09
N TYR A 375 14.14 9.38 12.90
CA TYR A 375 13.05 9.46 11.94
C TYR A 375 13.01 8.18 11.11
N PHE A 376 11.82 7.64 10.92
CA PHE A 376 11.58 6.50 10.06
C PHE A 376 10.26 6.72 9.31
N PHE A 377 10.34 6.68 7.99
CA PHE A 377 9.18 6.74 7.12
C PHE A 377 9.29 5.69 6.03
N ASP A 378 8.24 4.89 5.88
CA ASP A 378 8.12 3.90 4.82
C ASP A 378 6.94 4.30 3.93
N SER A 379 7.24 4.64 2.68
CA SER A 379 6.25 5.12 1.71
C SER A 379 5.17 4.07 1.37
N ARG A 380 5.37 2.81 1.76
CA ARG A 380 4.38 1.72 1.59
C ARG A 380 3.32 1.72 2.68
N TRP A 381 3.52 2.46 3.77
CA TRP A 381 2.50 2.57 4.80
C TRP A 381 1.26 3.24 4.20
N PRO A 382 0.05 2.70 4.42
CA PRO A 382 -1.18 3.35 4.03
C PRO A 382 -1.28 4.62 4.87
N ILE A 383 -0.79 5.72 4.32
CA ILE A 383 -1.11 7.05 4.82
C ILE A 383 -2.59 7.18 4.52
N ALA A 384 -3.40 7.38 5.57
CA ALA A 384 -4.75 7.88 5.42
C ALA A 384 -4.63 9.16 4.59
N SER A 385 -4.77 9.02 3.28
CA SER A 385 -4.44 10.09 2.34
C SER A 385 -5.64 11.02 2.30
N GLY A 386 -5.89 11.69 3.43
CA GLY A 386 -6.82 12.79 3.53
C GLY A 386 -6.22 14.00 2.84
N SER A 387 -6.09 14.00 1.51
CA SER A 387 -5.96 15.21 0.69
C SER A 387 -5.60 14.91 -0.77
N SER A 388 -4.93 13.80 -1.07
CA SER A 388 -5.02 13.27 -2.43
C SER A 388 -6.42 12.70 -2.54
N THR A 389 -7.36 13.57 -2.93
CA THR A 389 -8.27 13.21 -4.00
C THR A 389 -7.46 12.26 -4.88
N VAL A 390 -7.75 10.97 -4.75
CA VAL A 390 -7.76 10.14 -5.94
C VAL A 390 -8.62 11.00 -6.84
N SER A 391 -7.99 11.80 -7.70
CA SER A 391 -8.71 12.35 -8.82
C SER A 391 -9.38 11.10 -9.35
N SER A 392 -10.70 11.11 -9.22
CA SER A 392 -11.56 10.26 -9.99
C SER A 392 -11.35 10.70 -11.44
N ASP A 393 -10.13 10.49 -11.93
CA ASP A 393 -9.79 10.24 -13.31
C ASP A 393 -10.17 8.77 -13.62
N GLU A 394 -11.07 8.17 -12.82
CA GLU A 394 -12.31 7.65 -13.42
C GLU A 394 -13.07 8.84 -14.05
N GLU A 395 -12.45 9.50 -15.04
CA GLU A 395 -13.22 10.01 -16.17
C GLU A 395 -14.05 8.82 -16.61
N ASP A 396 -15.35 9.06 -16.82
CA ASP A 396 -16.23 8.17 -17.55
C ASP A 396 -15.48 7.68 -18.80
N LEU A 397 -14.76 6.56 -18.69
CA LEU A 397 -14.35 5.76 -19.81
C LEU A 397 -15.66 5.17 -20.28
N ASP A 398 -16.36 6.01 -21.04
CA ASP A 398 -17.35 5.64 -22.02
C ASP A 398 -16.90 4.30 -22.57
N ASP A 399 -17.76 3.30 -22.38
CA ASP A 399 -17.65 1.92 -22.87
C ASP A 399 -17.66 1.99 -24.41
N GLY A 400 -16.63 2.60 -24.98
CA GLY A 400 -16.35 2.70 -26.39
C GLY A 400 -16.15 1.28 -26.89
N GLU A 401 -17.21 0.77 -27.49
CA GLU A 401 -17.16 -0.41 -28.33
C GLU A 401 -15.98 -0.31 -29.31
N GLU A 402 -15.35 -1.47 -29.52
CA GLU A 402 -14.37 -1.75 -30.58
C GLU A 402 -12.96 -1.15 -30.42
N ASP A 403 -12.08 -1.92 -29.76
CA ASP A 403 -10.78 -2.18 -30.38
C ASP A 403 -10.71 -3.66 -30.80
N VAL A 404 -11.07 -3.85 -32.07
CA VAL A 404 -10.90 -5.09 -32.82
C VAL A 404 -9.41 -5.36 -32.99
N ILE A 405 -8.93 -6.43 -32.35
CA ILE A 405 -7.87 -7.32 -32.87
C ILE A 405 -6.66 -6.60 -33.49
N THR A 406 -5.88 -5.89 -32.68
CA THR A 406 -4.43 -5.82 -32.91
C THR A 406 -3.75 -6.53 -31.75
N GLY A 407 -3.07 -7.64 -32.05
CA GLY A 407 -2.62 -8.66 -31.10
C GLY A 407 -1.50 -8.27 -30.13
N ASP A 408 -1.55 -7.07 -29.55
CA ASP A 408 -0.71 -6.72 -28.42
C ASP A 408 -1.31 -7.32 -27.14
N LYS A 409 -0.70 -8.42 -26.71
CA LYS A 409 -1.05 -9.14 -25.49
C LYS A 409 -0.82 -8.23 -24.30
N ASN A 410 -1.89 -7.64 -23.77
CA ASN A 410 -1.84 -6.96 -22.49
C ASN A 410 -1.23 -7.92 -21.44
N PRO A 411 -0.06 -7.59 -20.85
CA PRO A 411 0.66 -8.49 -19.93
C PRO A 411 -0.21 -8.88 -18.72
N ALA A 412 -1.14 -8.02 -18.31
CA ALA A 412 -2.08 -8.32 -17.24
C ALA A 412 -3.06 -9.45 -17.61
N VAL A 413 -3.53 -9.50 -18.86
CA VAL A 413 -4.41 -10.57 -19.34
C VAL A 413 -3.64 -11.89 -19.44
N ALA A 414 -2.39 -11.85 -19.93
CA ALA A 414 -1.54 -13.04 -20.02
C ALA A 414 -1.22 -13.65 -18.64
N LEU A 415 -0.82 -12.82 -17.67
CA LEU A 415 -0.56 -13.26 -16.28
C LEU A 415 -1.82 -13.82 -15.62
N TRP A 416 -2.97 -13.23 -15.91
CA TRP A 416 -4.25 -13.71 -15.40
C TRP A 416 -4.64 -15.06 -16.02
N THR A 417 -4.53 -15.23 -17.34
CA THR A 417 -4.79 -16.49 -18.04
C THR A 417 -3.85 -17.59 -17.54
N GLU A 418 -2.58 -17.26 -17.28
CA GLU A 418 -1.62 -18.16 -16.66
C GLU A 418 -2.04 -18.53 -15.23
N SER A 419 -2.50 -17.56 -14.44
CA SER A 419 -2.95 -17.79 -13.06
C SER A 419 -4.16 -18.73 -13.01
N ILE A 420 -5.19 -18.51 -13.84
CA ILE A 420 -6.33 -19.42 -13.94
C ILE A 420 -5.92 -20.78 -14.51
N GLY A 421 -4.97 -20.83 -15.44
CA GLY A 421 -4.40 -22.08 -15.94
C GLY A 421 -3.67 -22.91 -14.88
N LYS A 422 -3.16 -22.25 -13.83
CA LYS A 422 -2.52 -22.89 -12.65
C LYS A 422 -3.50 -23.18 -11.53
N TYR A 423 -4.76 -22.75 -11.65
CA TYR A 423 -5.76 -23.03 -10.64
C TYR A 423 -6.00 -24.54 -10.56
N THR A 424 -5.62 -25.15 -9.44
CA THR A 424 -5.90 -26.54 -9.15
C THR A 424 -7.26 -26.61 -8.46
N GLY A 425 -8.15 -27.46 -8.99
CA GLY A 425 -9.52 -27.59 -8.52
C GLY A 425 -9.64 -27.73 -7.00
N VAL A 426 -10.75 -27.23 -6.47
CA VAL A 426 -10.94 -27.07 -5.04
C VAL A 426 -11.84 -28.17 -4.50
N VAL A 427 -11.52 -28.69 -3.32
CA VAL A 427 -12.27 -29.77 -2.63
C VAL A 427 -13.64 -29.28 -2.12
N PHE A 428 -13.90 -27.98 -2.19
CA PHE A 428 -15.14 -27.32 -1.76
C PHE A 428 -16.05 -27.07 -2.96
N ASP A 429 -17.36 -27.12 -2.73
CA ASP A 429 -18.38 -27.02 -3.78
C ASP A 429 -18.44 -25.60 -4.38
N PRO A 430 -18.71 -24.57 -3.57
CA PRO A 430 -18.32 -23.20 -3.92
C PRO A 430 -17.28 -22.61 -2.97
N VAL A 431 -16.47 -21.69 -3.50
CA VAL A 431 -15.56 -20.83 -2.74
C VAL A 431 -15.83 -19.38 -3.08
N PHE A 432 -16.10 -18.56 -2.07
CA PHE A 432 -16.23 -17.11 -2.24
C PHE A 432 -15.01 -16.41 -1.66
N VAL A 433 -14.37 -15.56 -2.44
CA VAL A 433 -13.19 -14.80 -2.02
C VAL A 433 -13.54 -13.33 -2.01
N THR A 434 -13.26 -12.65 -0.91
CA THR A 434 -13.39 -11.19 -0.79
C THR A 434 -12.02 -10.60 -0.49
N SER A 435 -11.64 -9.61 -1.29
CA SER A 435 -10.37 -8.91 -1.13
C SER A 435 -10.43 -7.91 0.04
N GLN A 436 -9.31 -7.61 0.67
CA GLN A 436 -9.26 -6.53 1.67
C GLN A 436 -9.68 -5.18 1.07
N SER A 437 -9.29 -4.91 -0.18
CA SER A 437 -9.72 -3.71 -0.91
C SER A 437 -11.24 -3.60 -1.02
N ALA A 438 -11.95 -4.72 -1.20
CA ALA A 438 -13.41 -4.75 -1.21
C ALA A 438 -14.02 -4.42 0.16
N ILE A 439 -13.42 -4.91 1.24
CA ILE A 439 -13.84 -4.61 2.62
C ILE A 439 -13.63 -3.12 2.94
N ASN A 440 -12.50 -2.54 2.55
CA ASN A 440 -12.26 -1.10 2.73
C ASN A 440 -13.25 -0.26 1.91
N LYS A 441 -13.57 -0.68 0.68
CA LYS A 441 -14.63 -0.06 -0.12
C LYS A 441 -16.01 -0.17 0.55
N LEU A 442 -16.34 -1.30 1.17
CA LEU A 442 -17.56 -1.45 1.95
C LEU A 442 -17.62 -0.39 3.06
N PHE A 443 -16.57 -0.26 3.89
CA PHE A 443 -16.55 0.76 4.95
C PHE A 443 -16.65 2.19 4.41
N TYR A 444 -16.01 2.47 3.27
CA TYR A 444 -16.15 3.74 2.58
C TYR A 444 -17.61 4.01 2.15
N PHE A 445 -18.29 3.03 1.54
CA PHE A 445 -19.68 3.19 1.12
C PHE A 445 -20.63 3.37 2.30
N LEU A 446 -20.44 2.61 3.38
CA LEU A 446 -21.23 2.77 4.61
C LEU A 446 -21.02 4.15 5.24
N TRP A 447 -19.77 4.61 5.31
CA TRP A 447 -19.45 5.96 5.79
C TRP A 447 -20.08 7.05 4.91
N PHE A 448 -19.95 6.93 3.59
CA PHE A 448 -20.53 7.88 2.64
C PHE A 448 -22.06 7.93 2.75
N GLY A 449 -22.72 6.77 2.83
CA GLY A 449 -24.16 6.67 3.08
C GLY A 449 -24.59 7.27 4.42
N GLY A 450 -23.75 7.13 5.45
CA GLY A 450 -23.95 7.75 6.77
C GLY A 450 -23.85 9.28 6.77
N GLN A 451 -23.13 9.89 5.80
CA GLN A 451 -23.10 11.35 5.68
C GLN A 451 -24.43 11.90 5.16
N VAL A 452 -25.05 11.18 4.23
CA VAL A 452 -26.31 11.58 3.59
C VAL A 452 -27.50 11.27 4.49
N SER A 453 -27.44 10.15 5.23
CA SER A 453 -28.56 9.65 6.05
C SER A 453 -28.27 9.77 7.55
N LYS A 454 -29.09 10.54 8.28
CA LYS A 454 -28.93 10.77 9.72
C LYS A 454 -29.24 9.57 10.63
N HIS A 455 -29.62 8.40 10.09
CA HIS A 455 -30.37 7.42 10.89
C HIS A 455 -29.73 6.03 11.08
N GLN A 456 -29.08 5.43 10.07
CA GLN A 456 -28.64 4.02 10.21
C GLN A 456 -27.13 3.87 10.36
N ASP A 457 -26.35 4.67 9.62
CA ASP A 457 -24.89 4.49 9.53
C ASP A 457 -24.14 5.68 10.12
N HIS A 458 -24.87 6.58 10.78
CA HIS A 458 -24.34 7.83 11.29
C HIS A 458 -23.22 7.59 12.30
N ALA A 459 -23.20 6.47 13.04
CA ALA A 459 -22.12 6.13 13.97
C ALA A 459 -20.74 5.96 13.29
N LEU A 460 -20.68 5.60 12.00
CA LEU A 460 -19.41 5.58 11.25
C LEU A 460 -18.90 6.98 10.93
N VAL A 461 -19.78 7.98 10.86
CA VAL A 461 -19.43 9.37 10.52
C VAL A 461 -19.24 10.19 11.79
N ARG A 462 -20.14 10.04 12.76
CA ARG A 462 -20.15 10.79 14.01
C ARG A 462 -20.81 9.98 15.12
N TRP A 463 -20.16 9.96 16.27
CA TRP A 463 -20.65 9.28 17.45
C TRP A 463 -20.39 10.12 18.71
N ASP A 464 -21.39 10.13 19.61
CA ASP A 464 -21.38 10.92 20.83
C ASP A 464 -21.79 10.00 22.01
N HIS A 465 -21.08 10.09 23.15
CA HIS A 465 -21.37 9.34 24.38
C HIS A 465 -21.43 10.25 25.60
N LEU A 466 -22.64 10.44 26.15
CA LEU A 466 -22.94 11.10 27.43
C LEU A 466 -22.17 12.42 27.67
N GLU A 467 -21.91 13.19 26.60
CA GLU A 467 -21.04 14.40 26.60
C GLU A 467 -19.57 14.18 27.02
N LEU A 468 -19.19 12.94 27.33
CA LEU A 468 -17.84 12.55 27.73
C LEU A 468 -16.93 12.31 26.53
N PHE A 469 -17.49 11.90 25.40
CA PHE A 469 -16.75 11.70 24.15
C PHE A 469 -17.65 12.07 22.98
N LYS A 470 -17.12 12.83 22.03
CA LYS A 470 -17.77 13.21 20.79
C LYS A 470 -16.73 13.17 19.69
N ALA A 471 -16.97 12.44 18.62
CA ALA A 471 -16.03 12.39 17.52
C ALA A 471 -16.75 12.30 16.18
N ARG A 472 -16.13 12.91 15.19
CA ARG A 472 -16.40 12.75 13.77
C ARG A 472 -15.25 11.95 13.17
N PHE A 473 -15.56 10.99 12.32
CA PHE A 473 -14.60 10.04 11.78
C PHE A 473 -14.50 10.15 10.26
N GLN A 474 -13.33 9.79 9.74
CA GLN A 474 -13.14 9.42 8.34
C GLN A 474 -13.48 7.92 8.15
N PRO A 475 -13.57 7.40 6.90
CA PRO A 475 -13.86 5.99 6.67
C PRO A 475 -12.92 5.06 7.43
N LEU A 476 -13.47 4.05 8.09
CA LEU A 476 -12.69 2.98 8.73
C LEU A 476 -11.87 2.25 7.67
N THR A 477 -10.61 1.94 7.99
CA THR A 477 -9.76 1.11 7.13
C THR A 477 -9.28 -0.14 7.85
N LEU A 478 -8.99 -1.18 7.06
CA LEU A 478 -8.62 -2.50 7.56
C LEU A 478 -7.44 -3.10 6.77
N ARG A 479 -6.61 -3.87 7.49
CA ARG A 479 -5.57 -4.75 6.97
C ARG A 479 -5.79 -6.17 7.48
N LEU A 480 -5.92 -7.14 6.58
CA LEU A 480 -6.05 -8.55 6.95
C LEU A 480 -4.67 -9.13 7.33
N LEU A 481 -4.65 -10.04 8.29
CA LEU A 481 -3.50 -10.83 8.70
C LEU A 481 -3.77 -12.32 8.41
N SER A 482 -2.73 -13.08 8.09
CA SER A 482 -2.86 -14.50 7.66
C SER A 482 -3.34 -15.45 8.78
N ASP A 483 -3.41 -14.99 10.01
CA ASP A 483 -3.72 -15.81 11.20
C ASP A 483 -5.17 -15.67 11.70
N GLY A 484 -6.07 -15.15 10.86
CA GLY A 484 -7.47 -14.98 11.26
C GLY A 484 -7.74 -13.63 11.94
N ARG A 485 -6.76 -12.72 11.99
CA ARG A 485 -6.90 -11.39 12.60
C ARG A 485 -6.91 -10.29 11.54
N ALA A 486 -7.31 -9.10 11.97
CA ALA A 486 -7.22 -7.89 11.18
C ALA A 486 -6.74 -6.72 12.04
N ILE A 487 -6.04 -5.77 11.43
CA ILE A 487 -5.78 -4.46 12.02
C ILE A 487 -6.84 -3.52 11.46
N ILE A 488 -7.61 -2.88 12.34
CA ILE A 488 -8.54 -1.81 11.98
C ILE A 488 -7.98 -0.46 12.42
N TRP A 489 -8.17 0.57 11.60
CA TRP A 489 -7.85 1.95 11.95
C TRP A 489 -9.13 2.77 12.08
N ILE A 490 -9.25 3.42 13.23
CA ILE A 490 -10.27 4.42 13.51
C ILE A 490 -9.64 5.78 13.27
N HIS A 491 -10.14 6.50 12.27
CA HIS A 491 -9.63 7.80 11.87
C HIS A 491 -10.54 8.89 12.41
N ILE A 492 -10.12 9.58 13.47
CA ILE A 492 -10.83 10.72 14.05
C ILE A 492 -10.47 11.95 13.22
N GLU A 493 -11.46 12.51 12.53
CA GLU A 493 -11.32 13.78 11.80
C GLU A 493 -11.28 14.93 12.80
N GLU A 494 -12.29 14.98 13.68
CA GLU A 494 -12.45 15.98 14.73
C GLU A 494 -13.06 15.30 15.97
N GLY A 495 -12.65 15.66 17.18
CA GLY A 495 -13.24 15.08 18.38
C GLY A 495 -12.90 15.78 19.68
N THR A 496 -13.81 15.67 20.65
CA THR A 496 -13.62 16.13 22.02
C THR A 496 -13.90 15.02 23.02
N PHE A 497 -13.18 15.03 24.14
CA PHE A 497 -13.37 14.06 25.21
C PHE A 497 -13.04 14.63 26.59
N ARG A 498 -13.49 13.96 27.64
CA ARG A 498 -13.22 14.30 29.04
C ARG A 498 -12.50 13.15 29.73
N LEU A 499 -11.58 13.47 30.62
CA LEU A 499 -10.94 12.45 31.44
C LEU A 499 -11.87 12.06 32.60
N PRO A 500 -11.99 10.76 32.96
CA PRO A 500 -12.81 10.33 34.10
C PRO A 500 -12.40 11.00 35.42
N GLU A 501 -11.11 11.25 35.61
CA GLU A 501 -10.53 11.87 36.81
C GLU A 501 -10.70 13.41 36.83
N GLN A 502 -10.94 14.03 35.67
CA GLN A 502 -11.08 15.47 35.51
C GLN A 502 -12.26 15.82 34.59
N PRO A 503 -13.50 15.53 35.00
CA PRO A 503 -14.67 15.65 34.13
C PRO A 503 -15.01 17.09 33.74
N ALA A 504 -14.40 18.09 34.37
CA ALA A 504 -14.59 19.51 34.03
C ALA A 504 -13.72 19.97 32.85
N ALA A 505 -12.62 19.27 32.55
CA ALA A 505 -11.71 19.63 31.46
C ALA A 505 -12.06 18.87 30.18
N GLU A 506 -12.27 19.60 29.10
CA GLU A 506 -12.53 19.05 27.76
C GLU A 506 -11.26 19.14 26.92
N TYR A 507 -10.88 18.02 26.31
CA TYR A 507 -9.68 17.83 25.50
C TYR A 507 -10.07 17.56 24.04
N GLN A 508 -9.17 17.87 23.10
CA GLN A 508 -9.36 17.61 21.67
C GLN A 508 -8.54 16.41 21.20
N CYS A 509 -9.06 15.66 20.23
CA CYS A 509 -8.38 14.52 19.59
C CYS A 509 -8.47 14.56 18.05
N ASP A 510 -8.39 15.76 17.50
CA ASP A 510 -8.48 16.01 16.06
C ASP A 510 -7.31 15.36 15.29
N GLY A 511 -7.59 14.77 14.14
CA GLY A 511 -6.58 14.10 13.30
C GLY A 511 -5.99 12.81 13.88
N TRP A 512 -6.56 12.24 14.95
CA TRP A 512 -6.02 11.01 15.54
C TRP A 512 -6.33 9.78 14.70
N HIS A 513 -5.39 8.85 14.65
CA HIS A 513 -5.56 7.55 14.01
C HIS A 513 -5.23 6.47 15.02
N LEU A 514 -6.21 5.65 15.39
CA LEU A 514 -6.03 4.61 16.40
C LEU A 514 -6.18 3.24 15.76
N ALA A 515 -5.14 2.41 15.92
CA ALA A 515 -5.10 1.07 15.36
C ALA A 515 -5.45 0.02 16.41
N PHE A 516 -6.27 -0.97 16.03
CA PHE A 516 -6.65 -2.09 16.87
C PHE A 516 -6.50 -3.40 16.12
N GLU A 517 -5.87 -4.38 16.75
CA GLU A 517 -5.89 -5.77 16.30
C GLU A 517 -7.17 -6.43 16.80
N VAL A 518 -7.93 -7.03 15.89
CA VAL A 518 -9.20 -7.72 16.20
C VAL A 518 -9.22 -9.09 15.54
N ASN A 519 -9.90 -10.05 16.17
CA ASN A 519 -10.10 -11.37 15.58
C ASN A 519 -11.23 -11.32 14.54
N MET A 520 -11.16 -12.19 13.54
CA MET A 520 -12.28 -12.49 12.66
C MET A 520 -12.93 -13.79 13.11
N ARG A 521 -14.26 -13.80 13.22
CA ARG A 521 -14.99 -15.02 13.60
C ARG A 521 -16.26 -15.20 12.79
N LYS A 522 -16.64 -16.47 12.69
CA LYS A 522 -17.93 -16.90 12.14
C LYS A 522 -18.94 -16.97 13.28
N THR A 523 -20.13 -16.42 13.08
CA THR A 523 -21.23 -16.45 14.05
C THR A 523 -22.55 -16.77 13.35
N VAL A 524 -23.49 -17.39 14.07
CA VAL A 524 -24.85 -17.60 13.57
C VAL A 524 -25.71 -16.41 13.98
N HIS A 525 -26.68 -16.03 13.15
CA HIS A 525 -27.70 -15.06 13.54
C HIS A 525 -28.51 -15.60 14.71
N THR A 526 -28.43 -14.94 15.87
CA THR A 526 -29.24 -15.26 17.05
C THR A 526 -30.25 -14.15 17.33
N PRO A 527 -31.41 -14.47 17.94
CA PRO A 527 -32.41 -13.46 18.32
C PRO A 527 -31.87 -12.38 19.26
N GLU A 528 -30.78 -12.65 19.99
CA GLU A 528 -30.12 -11.68 20.87
C GLU A 528 -29.56 -10.48 20.09
N TRP A 529 -29.22 -10.67 18.81
CA TRP A 529 -28.80 -9.59 17.92
C TRP A 529 -29.95 -8.65 17.60
N GLU A 530 -31.20 -9.13 17.65
CA GLU A 530 -32.41 -8.35 17.45
C GLU A 530 -32.77 -7.47 18.67
N SER A 531 -31.87 -7.33 19.65
CA SER A 531 -32.06 -6.41 20.78
C SER A 531 -31.95 -4.92 20.39
N SER A 532 -31.35 -4.62 19.23
CA SER A 532 -31.15 -3.26 18.73
C SER A 532 -32.16 -2.90 17.64
N GLU A 533 -33.03 -1.92 17.90
CA GLU A 533 -34.00 -1.43 16.90
C GLU A 533 -33.32 -0.89 15.63
N ALA A 534 -32.16 -0.23 15.78
CA ALA A 534 -31.38 0.30 14.66
C ALA A 534 -30.88 -0.82 13.75
N TRP A 535 -30.33 -1.89 14.35
CA TRP A 535 -29.93 -3.09 13.61
C TRP A 535 -31.13 -3.75 12.94
N ILE A 536 -32.24 -3.96 13.64
CA ILE A 536 -33.43 -4.60 13.05
C ILE A 536 -33.93 -3.81 11.84
N ALA A 537 -33.97 -2.48 11.93
CA ALA A 537 -34.40 -1.63 10.81
C ALA A 537 -33.47 -1.79 9.60
N ARG A 538 -32.15 -1.72 9.81
CA ARG A 538 -31.13 -1.91 8.77
C ARG A 538 -31.21 -3.31 8.17
N PHE A 539 -31.24 -4.33 9.02
CA PHE A 539 -31.34 -5.73 8.62
C PHE A 539 -32.58 -5.95 7.75
N LYS A 540 -33.76 -5.47 8.16
CA LYS A 540 -35.01 -5.61 7.39
C LYS A 540 -34.98 -4.91 6.03
N GLN A 541 -34.18 -3.85 5.89
CA GLN A 541 -34.01 -3.13 4.63
C GLN A 541 -32.97 -3.77 3.69
N SER A 542 -32.09 -4.60 4.23
CA SER A 542 -31.02 -5.27 3.47
C SER A 542 -31.54 -6.24 2.42
N SER A 543 -30.74 -6.48 1.39
CA SER A 543 -31.01 -7.50 0.37
C SER A 543 -31.03 -8.91 0.96
N VAL A 544 -30.21 -9.16 1.99
CA VAL A 544 -30.18 -10.44 2.71
C VAL A 544 -31.55 -10.76 3.32
N TYR A 545 -32.14 -9.83 4.06
CA TYR A 545 -33.43 -10.06 4.72
C TYR A 545 -34.58 -10.15 3.71
N LYS A 546 -34.59 -9.30 2.68
CA LYS A 546 -35.62 -9.35 1.62
C LYS A 546 -35.69 -10.72 0.95
N GLU A 547 -34.54 -11.36 0.73
CA GLU A 547 -34.48 -12.68 0.11
C GLU A 547 -34.66 -13.84 1.11
N HIS A 548 -33.99 -13.77 2.27
CA HIS A 548 -33.83 -14.90 3.20
C HIS A 548 -34.47 -14.72 4.58
N GLY A 549 -34.84 -13.50 4.96
CA GLY A 549 -35.23 -13.16 6.34
C GLY A 549 -36.49 -13.86 6.85
N ASN A 550 -37.44 -14.18 5.97
CA ASN A 550 -38.69 -14.88 6.31
C ASN A 550 -38.63 -16.39 6.00
N ARG A 551 -37.44 -16.91 5.66
CA ARG A 551 -37.26 -18.29 5.24
C ARG A 551 -36.85 -19.16 6.44
N THR A 552 -37.61 -20.22 6.72
CA THR A 552 -37.36 -21.11 7.87
C THR A 552 -36.45 -22.29 7.52
N ASP A 553 -36.24 -22.54 6.23
CA ASP A 553 -35.43 -23.64 5.66
C ASP A 553 -33.92 -23.39 5.72
N ARG A 554 -33.51 -22.19 6.15
CA ARG A 554 -32.12 -21.75 6.24
C ARG A 554 -31.87 -20.95 7.51
N ILE A 555 -30.61 -20.79 7.85
CA ILE A 555 -30.08 -19.87 8.85
C ILE A 555 -29.16 -18.88 8.15
N LEU A 556 -28.92 -17.73 8.77
CA LEU A 556 -27.89 -16.80 8.33
C LEU A 556 -26.66 -16.96 9.22
N GLU A 557 -25.52 -17.21 8.61
CA GLU A 557 -24.22 -17.12 9.24
C GLU A 557 -23.53 -15.82 8.82
N TYR A 558 -22.81 -15.19 9.73
CA TYR A 558 -22.07 -13.96 9.49
C TYR A 558 -20.58 -14.17 9.74
N ILE A 559 -19.77 -13.49 8.93
CA ILE A 559 -18.35 -13.30 9.18
C ILE A 559 -18.17 -11.88 9.69
N ILE A 560 -17.66 -11.75 10.91
CA ILE A 560 -17.61 -10.48 11.63
C ILE A 560 -16.20 -10.15 12.10
N LEU A 561 -15.97 -8.86 12.27
CA LEU A 561 -14.91 -8.35 13.15
C LEU A 561 -15.36 -8.49 14.60
N ASP A 562 -14.54 -9.16 15.41
CA ASP A 562 -14.78 -9.32 16.83
C ASP A 562 -14.37 -8.04 17.57
N LEU A 563 -15.32 -7.12 17.65
CA LEU A 563 -15.16 -5.83 18.32
C LEU A 563 -15.47 -5.91 19.82
N GLU A 564 -15.52 -7.10 20.43
CA GLU A 564 -15.67 -7.22 21.87
C GLU A 564 -14.47 -6.58 22.58
N PRO A 565 -14.69 -5.86 23.70
CA PRO A 565 -13.61 -5.15 24.38
C PRO A 565 -12.43 -6.06 24.73
N ASN A 566 -12.64 -7.29 25.18
CA ASN A 566 -11.52 -8.15 25.56
C ASN A 566 -10.70 -8.68 24.37
N ASN A 567 -11.24 -8.63 23.15
CA ASN A 567 -10.63 -9.16 21.94
C ASN A 567 -9.94 -8.08 21.10
N ALA A 568 -10.32 -6.81 21.27
CA ALA A 568 -9.67 -5.69 20.62
C ALA A 568 -8.38 -5.27 21.35
N LYS A 569 -7.23 -5.47 20.71
CA LYS A 569 -5.92 -5.08 21.22
C LYS A 569 -5.46 -3.78 20.57
N PHE A 570 -5.30 -2.73 21.35
CA PHE A 570 -4.75 -1.46 20.87
C PHE A 570 -3.29 -1.61 20.41
N LEU A 571 -2.98 -1.10 19.22
CA LEU A 571 -1.67 -1.16 18.58
C LEU A 571 -1.07 0.25 18.49
N PHE A 572 -0.28 0.62 19.49
CA PHE A 572 0.34 1.94 19.52
C PHE A 572 1.26 2.20 18.32
N GLU A 573 2.07 1.21 17.89
CA GLU A 573 2.99 1.37 16.75
C GLU A 573 2.32 1.78 15.44
N TYR A 574 1.02 1.54 15.29
CA TYR A 574 0.26 1.87 14.08
C TYR A 574 -0.73 3.01 14.30
N SER A 575 -0.65 3.65 15.47
CA SER A 575 -1.48 4.80 15.83
C SER A 575 -0.71 6.11 15.65
N ARG A 576 -1.43 7.21 15.38
CA ARG A 576 -0.89 8.57 15.23
C ARG A 576 -1.75 9.54 16.03
N PHE A 577 -1.09 10.50 16.67
CA PHE A 577 -1.71 11.46 17.59
C PHE A 577 -1.32 12.87 17.17
N GLU A 578 -1.88 13.33 16.05
CA GLU A 578 -1.63 14.68 15.56
C GLU A 578 -1.99 15.71 16.65
N SER A 579 -1.15 16.75 16.76
CA SER A 579 -1.36 17.90 17.66
C SER A 579 -1.36 17.63 19.17
N LEU A 580 -1.36 16.38 19.64
CA LEU A 580 -1.37 16.03 21.07
C LEU A 580 -0.21 16.68 21.83
N LEU A 581 0.94 16.82 21.18
CA LEU A 581 2.18 17.32 21.78
C LEU A 581 2.60 18.72 21.26
N HIS A 582 1.85 19.31 20.32
CA HIS A 582 2.16 20.63 19.76
C HIS A 582 1.55 21.80 20.56
N HIS A 583 0.46 21.56 21.30
CA HIS A 583 -0.26 22.60 22.06
C HIS A 583 -0.17 22.43 23.58
N ALA A 584 0.54 21.41 24.06
CA ALA A 584 0.67 21.19 25.49
C ALA A 584 1.64 22.22 26.08
N ASP A 585 1.13 23.13 26.92
CA ASP A 585 1.95 23.75 27.95
C ASP A 585 2.70 22.64 28.70
N HIS A 586 3.95 22.90 29.09
CA HIS A 586 4.82 21.89 29.72
C HIS A 586 4.17 21.15 30.90
N SER A 587 3.19 21.77 31.58
CA SER A 587 2.40 21.16 32.66
C SER A 587 1.40 20.09 32.22
N CYS A 588 0.95 20.07 30.96
CA CYS A 588 -0.07 19.14 30.46
C CYS A 588 0.50 17.84 29.86
N LEU A 589 1.81 17.80 29.56
CA LEU A 589 2.48 16.63 28.96
C LEU A 589 2.41 15.38 29.83
N SER A 590 2.38 15.52 31.15
CA SER A 590 2.22 14.41 32.10
C SER A 590 0.89 13.67 31.93
N SER A 591 -0.15 14.35 31.42
CA SER A 591 -1.49 13.78 31.20
C SER A 591 -1.70 13.18 29.81
N SER A 592 -0.78 13.36 28.86
CA SER A 592 -0.96 12.93 27.46
C SER A 592 -1.15 11.41 27.32
N ALA A 593 -0.48 10.60 28.15
CA ALA A 593 -0.69 9.16 28.18
C ALA A 593 -2.10 8.79 28.67
N SER A 594 -2.58 9.43 29.74
CA SER A 594 -3.93 9.26 30.26
C SER A 594 -5.00 9.70 29.25
N GLN A 595 -4.73 10.76 28.49
CA GLN A 595 -5.58 11.24 27.39
C GLN A 595 -5.73 10.18 26.29
N VAL A 596 -4.63 9.60 25.82
CA VAL A 596 -4.68 8.52 24.82
C VAL A 596 -5.43 7.31 25.35
N LEU A 597 -5.13 6.86 26.58
CA LEU A 597 -5.80 5.71 27.18
C LEU A 597 -7.32 5.94 27.35
N ALA A 598 -7.74 7.16 27.72
CA ALA A 598 -9.15 7.49 27.82
C ALA A 598 -9.87 7.37 26.46
N VAL A 599 -9.27 7.90 25.38
CA VAL A 599 -9.85 7.75 24.02
C VAL A 599 -9.88 6.29 23.60
N VAL A 600 -8.81 5.53 23.86
CA VAL A 600 -8.76 4.09 23.60
C VAL A 600 -9.89 3.36 24.35
N ASP A 601 -10.13 3.70 25.61
CA ASP A 601 -11.20 3.11 26.42
C ASP A 601 -12.59 3.48 25.90
N TYR A 602 -12.83 4.74 25.53
CA TYR A 602 -14.09 5.14 24.89
C TYR A 602 -14.35 4.36 23.61
N LEU A 603 -13.33 4.23 22.75
CA LEU A 603 -13.48 3.47 21.52
C LEU A 603 -13.75 1.99 21.80
N LYS A 604 -12.95 1.39 22.66
CA LYS A 604 -12.94 -0.05 22.93
C LYS A 604 -14.18 -0.54 23.69
N TYR A 605 -14.62 0.19 24.70
CA TYR A 605 -15.73 -0.24 25.57
C TYR A 605 -17.09 0.29 25.14
N GLN A 606 -17.14 1.39 24.39
CA GLN A 606 -18.41 2.05 24.05
C GLN A 606 -18.64 2.09 22.53
N TYR A 607 -17.70 2.66 21.76
CA TYR A 607 -17.88 2.83 20.32
C TYR A 607 -17.95 1.49 19.56
N PHE A 608 -17.04 0.56 19.89
CA PHE A 608 -17.00 -0.77 19.29
C PHE A 608 -18.26 -1.59 19.58
N ALA A 609 -18.79 -1.47 20.79
CA ALA A 609 -20.08 -2.05 21.13
C ALA A 609 -21.20 -1.46 20.26
N GLU A 610 -21.18 -0.16 19.97
CA GLU A 610 -22.17 0.48 19.09
C GLU A 610 -22.06 0.01 17.64
N LEU A 611 -20.83 -0.12 17.11
CA LEU A 611 -20.61 -0.64 15.76
C LEU A 611 -21.11 -2.08 15.62
N ALA A 612 -20.85 -2.92 16.63
CA ALA A 612 -21.34 -4.29 16.68
C ALA A 612 -22.88 -4.33 16.80
N ARG A 613 -23.46 -3.51 17.68
CA ARG A 613 -24.91 -3.39 17.90
C ARG A 613 -25.67 -2.85 16.69
N SER A 614 -24.99 -2.12 15.80
CA SER A 614 -25.53 -1.64 14.52
C SER A 614 -25.26 -2.59 13.35
N GLY A 615 -24.54 -3.70 13.58
CA GLY A 615 -24.18 -4.69 12.55
C GLY A 615 -23.15 -4.20 11.53
N ILE A 616 -22.42 -3.13 11.85
CA ILE A 616 -21.38 -2.54 10.98
C ILE A 616 -20.11 -3.40 10.98
N ASN A 617 -19.94 -4.25 11.99
CA ASN A 617 -18.85 -5.21 12.08
C ASN A 617 -19.04 -6.46 11.18
N ILE A 618 -20.18 -6.61 10.51
CA ILE A 618 -20.46 -7.72 9.58
C ILE A 618 -19.74 -7.47 8.26
N LEU A 619 -18.81 -8.36 7.93
CA LEU A 619 -18.06 -8.34 6.67
C LEU A 619 -18.77 -9.12 5.58
N GLN A 620 -19.42 -10.23 5.93
CA GLN A 620 -20.19 -11.05 5.00
C GLN A 620 -21.38 -11.71 5.69
N ALA A 621 -22.47 -11.91 4.94
CA ALA A 621 -23.65 -12.66 5.35
C ALA A 621 -23.90 -13.82 4.38
N VAL A 622 -24.09 -15.02 4.94
CA VAL A 622 -24.12 -16.28 4.19
C VAL A 622 -25.34 -17.11 4.61
N PRO A 623 -26.33 -17.33 3.73
CA PRO A 623 -27.44 -18.23 4.00
C PRO A 623 -27.01 -19.71 3.92
N VAL A 624 -27.23 -20.45 5.00
CA VAL A 624 -26.90 -21.88 5.14
C VAL A 624 -28.18 -22.69 5.38
N ARG A 625 -28.40 -23.72 4.58
CA ARG A 625 -29.63 -24.53 4.57
C ARG A 625 -29.65 -25.58 5.68
N LYS A 626 -30.84 -25.86 6.20
CA LYS A 626 -31.07 -26.90 7.23
C LYS A 626 -31.33 -28.30 6.60
N PRO A 627 -30.86 -29.40 7.23
CA PRO A 627 -30.99 -30.78 6.74
C PRO A 627 -32.40 -31.23 6.33
N ASP A 628 -33.44 -30.78 7.04
CA ASP A 628 -34.79 -31.35 6.91
C ASP A 628 -35.66 -30.71 5.81
N THR A 629 -35.07 -30.12 4.77
CA THR A 629 -35.82 -29.34 3.77
C THR A 629 -35.55 -29.79 2.33
N ALA A 630 -36.61 -29.91 1.53
CA ALA A 630 -36.52 -30.46 0.17
C ALA A 630 -35.57 -29.68 -0.75
N LEU A 631 -34.55 -30.35 -1.29
CA LEU A 631 -33.52 -29.79 -2.16
C LEU A 631 -34.12 -29.40 -3.52
N SER A 632 -34.24 -28.10 -3.79
CA SER A 632 -34.68 -27.59 -5.09
C SER A 632 -33.64 -26.73 -5.80
N ASN A 633 -32.52 -26.38 -5.15
CA ASN A 633 -31.52 -25.43 -5.65
C ASN A 633 -30.13 -25.66 -5.01
N VAL A 634 -29.07 -25.21 -5.69
CA VAL A 634 -27.70 -25.15 -5.13
C VAL A 634 -27.71 -24.11 -4.03
N PHE A 635 -27.76 -24.55 -2.78
CA PHE A 635 -27.60 -23.71 -1.61
C PHE A 635 -26.54 -24.34 -0.71
N LEU A 636 -25.83 -23.48 0.01
CA LEU A 636 -24.82 -23.91 0.97
C LEU A 636 -25.50 -24.67 2.11
N THR A 637 -24.95 -25.82 2.46
CA THR A 637 -25.39 -26.64 3.60
C THR A 637 -24.39 -26.60 4.76
N ALA A 638 -23.14 -26.24 4.48
CA ALA A 638 -22.12 -26.00 5.48
C ALA A 638 -21.10 -24.99 4.97
N ILE A 639 -20.52 -24.19 5.87
CA ILE A 639 -19.47 -23.22 5.53
C ILE A 639 -18.33 -23.20 6.55
N ALA A 640 -17.13 -22.87 6.07
CA ALA A 640 -15.96 -22.53 6.87
C ALA A 640 -15.33 -21.21 6.38
N ILE A 641 -14.57 -20.55 7.26
CA ILE A 641 -13.81 -19.35 6.94
C ILE A 641 -12.32 -19.68 6.92
N ASN A 642 -11.61 -19.16 5.94
CA ASN A 642 -10.16 -19.23 5.86
C ASN A 642 -9.58 -17.89 5.37
N ILE A 643 -8.50 -17.42 6.00
CA ILE A 643 -7.75 -16.26 5.48
C ILE A 643 -6.55 -16.79 4.69
N CYS A 644 -6.55 -16.53 3.38
CA CYS A 644 -5.54 -17.06 2.47
C CYS A 644 -4.61 -15.94 2.01
N SER A 645 -3.32 -16.22 1.86
CA SER A 645 -2.34 -15.29 1.30
C SER A 645 -1.16 -16.05 0.70
N ASN A 646 -0.48 -15.45 -0.28
CA ASN A 646 0.72 -16.03 -0.88
C ASN A 646 1.92 -16.06 0.09
N ALA A 647 1.95 -15.13 1.05
CA ALA A 647 2.97 -15.07 2.10
C ALA A 647 2.31 -14.88 3.46
N VAL A 648 2.98 -15.29 4.54
CA VAL A 648 2.48 -15.09 5.90
C VAL A 648 2.60 -13.61 6.27
N VAL A 649 1.44 -12.96 6.37
CA VAL A 649 1.27 -11.57 6.78
C VAL A 649 0.88 -11.54 8.24
N THR A 650 1.68 -10.86 9.04
CA THR A 650 1.56 -10.71 10.49
C THR A 650 1.50 -9.23 10.84
N SER A 651 1.12 -8.92 12.08
CA SER A 651 1.16 -7.55 12.56
C SER A 651 2.56 -6.93 12.55
N LYS A 652 3.66 -7.65 12.30
CA LYS A 652 5.02 -7.08 12.21
C LYS A 652 5.53 -6.81 10.79
N ASN A 653 5.02 -7.53 9.79
CA ASN A 653 5.52 -7.47 8.41
C ASN A 653 4.46 -7.05 7.39
N TRP A 654 3.25 -6.68 7.83
CA TRP A 654 2.15 -6.31 6.94
C TRP A 654 2.47 -5.12 6.02
N SER A 655 3.34 -4.21 6.45
CA SER A 655 3.82 -3.07 5.68
C SER A 655 4.75 -3.47 4.53
N TRP A 656 5.39 -4.64 4.63
CA TRP A 656 6.26 -5.20 3.59
C TRP A 656 5.53 -6.16 2.64
N ALA A 657 4.29 -6.53 2.96
CA ALA A 657 3.50 -7.40 2.12
C ALA A 657 3.14 -6.68 0.80
N SER A 658 3.67 -7.20 -0.30
CA SER A 658 3.33 -6.76 -1.65
C SER A 658 1.81 -6.84 -1.90
N GLY A 659 1.28 -6.07 -2.86
CA GLY A 659 -0.12 -6.15 -3.24
C GLY A 659 -0.56 -7.56 -3.69
N SER A 660 0.36 -8.36 -4.22
CA SER A 660 0.13 -9.78 -4.56
C SER A 660 0.12 -10.73 -3.35
N ALA A 661 0.65 -10.30 -2.21
CA ALA A 661 0.63 -11.04 -0.96
C ALA A 661 -0.48 -10.56 0.00
N GLU A 662 -1.33 -9.63 -0.45
CA GLU A 662 -2.48 -9.13 0.32
C GLU A 662 -3.40 -10.31 0.69
N PRO A 663 -3.66 -10.55 1.98
CA PRO A 663 -4.55 -11.63 2.39
C PRO A 663 -5.99 -11.39 1.94
N VAL A 664 -6.74 -12.47 1.80
CA VAL A 664 -8.13 -12.48 1.33
C VAL A 664 -8.99 -13.32 2.28
N VAL A 665 -10.25 -12.93 2.43
CA VAL A 665 -11.23 -13.72 3.18
C VAL A 665 -11.86 -14.72 2.23
N ALA A 666 -11.66 -16.01 2.48
CA ALA A 666 -12.29 -17.09 1.73
C ALA A 666 -13.40 -17.75 2.56
N VAL A 667 -14.59 -17.83 1.99
CA VAL A 667 -15.72 -18.62 2.50
C VAL A 667 -15.75 -19.92 1.72
N LEU A 668 -15.54 -21.03 2.42
CA LEU A 668 -15.46 -22.38 1.87
C LEU A 668 -16.80 -23.06 2.10
N GLY A 669 -17.51 -23.41 1.03
CA GLY A 669 -18.86 -23.95 1.09
C GLY A 669 -18.96 -25.41 0.69
N MET A 670 -19.95 -26.11 1.25
CA MET A 670 -20.44 -27.40 0.77
C MET A 670 -21.92 -27.30 0.42
N THR A 671 -22.36 -28.13 -0.50
CA THR A 671 -23.75 -28.29 -0.94
C THR A 671 -24.19 -29.73 -0.71
N ASP A 672 -25.49 -30.03 -0.93
CA ASP A 672 -26.06 -31.38 -0.80
C ASP A 672 -25.75 -32.10 0.53
N PHE A 673 -25.51 -31.33 1.60
CA PHE A 673 -25.13 -31.81 2.92
C PHE A 673 -23.85 -32.65 2.95
N HIS A 674 -22.96 -32.43 1.98
CA HIS A 674 -21.61 -32.97 2.05
C HIS A 674 -20.88 -32.43 3.29
N PRO A 675 -20.10 -33.27 3.99
CA PRO A 675 -19.32 -32.83 5.13
C PRO A 675 -18.21 -31.87 4.70
N LEU A 676 -17.89 -30.89 5.53
CA LEU A 676 -16.72 -30.04 5.34
C LEU A 676 -15.43 -30.89 5.44
N PRO A 677 -14.48 -30.74 4.51
CA PRO A 677 -13.15 -31.32 4.63
C PRO A 677 -12.45 -30.93 5.95
N GLU A 678 -11.75 -31.87 6.58
CA GLU A 678 -10.93 -31.63 7.78
C GLU A 678 -9.43 -31.78 7.47
N PRO A 679 -8.58 -30.75 7.68
CA PRO A 679 -8.93 -29.39 8.09
C PRO A 679 -9.57 -28.59 6.94
N ALA A 680 -10.54 -27.73 7.25
CA ALA A 680 -11.18 -26.84 6.28
C ALA A 680 -10.24 -25.67 5.91
N ARG A 681 -9.22 -25.98 5.11
CA ARG A 681 -8.20 -25.02 4.65
C ARG A 681 -8.09 -25.07 3.14
N LEU A 682 -8.06 -23.88 2.56
CA LEU A 682 -7.78 -23.62 1.16
C LEU A 682 -6.32 -23.16 1.05
N GLU A 683 -5.55 -23.83 0.22
CA GLU A 683 -4.21 -23.34 -0.15
C GLU A 683 -4.34 -22.13 -1.08
N TYR A 684 -3.52 -21.11 -0.84
CA TYR A 684 -3.55 -19.93 -1.69
C TYR A 684 -3.16 -20.31 -3.12
N THR A 685 -4.04 -19.97 -4.05
CA THR A 685 -3.85 -20.25 -5.47
C THR A 685 -3.87 -18.93 -6.25
N PRO A 686 -2.90 -18.68 -7.15
CA PRO A 686 -2.94 -17.53 -8.05
C PRO A 686 -4.27 -17.52 -8.83
N GLY A 687 -4.94 -16.37 -8.88
CA GLY A 687 -6.25 -16.23 -9.55
C GLY A 687 -7.47 -16.22 -8.63
N LEU A 688 -7.31 -16.48 -7.32
CA LEU A 688 -8.36 -16.28 -6.32
C LEU A 688 -8.78 -14.81 -6.17
N THR A 689 -7.94 -13.86 -6.59
CA THR A 689 -8.31 -12.46 -6.75
C THR A 689 -7.98 -12.01 -8.16
N THR A 690 -9.02 -11.85 -8.97
CA THR A 690 -8.89 -11.35 -10.34
C THR A 690 -8.98 -9.83 -10.30
N ARG A 691 -7.85 -9.13 -10.48
CA ARG A 691 -7.86 -7.67 -10.69
C ARG A 691 -7.96 -7.40 -12.19
N PRO A 692 -9.07 -6.84 -12.70
CA PRO A 692 -9.04 -6.22 -14.01
C PRO A 692 -7.99 -5.10 -14.00
N PRO A 693 -7.18 -4.92 -15.05
CA PRO A 693 -6.33 -3.75 -15.15
C PRO A 693 -7.20 -2.49 -15.08
N GLY A 694 -6.94 -1.61 -14.09
CA GLY A 694 -7.66 -0.35 -13.91
C GLY A 694 -8.86 -0.39 -12.96
N SER A 695 -9.29 -1.53 -12.42
CA SER A 695 -10.40 -1.56 -11.44
C SER A 695 -10.11 -2.40 -10.20
N ALA A 696 -10.72 -2.03 -9.07
CA ALA A 696 -10.56 -2.80 -7.84
C ALA A 696 -11.36 -4.09 -7.93
N SER A 697 -10.70 -5.23 -7.69
CA SER A 697 -11.36 -6.53 -7.55
C SER A 697 -12.18 -6.56 -6.25
N TYR A 698 -13.50 -6.71 -6.35
CA TYR A 698 -14.35 -6.90 -5.17
C TYR A 698 -14.27 -8.33 -4.62
N GLY A 699 -13.86 -9.29 -5.45
CA GLY A 699 -13.76 -10.69 -5.09
C GLY A 699 -14.06 -11.63 -6.24
N THR A 700 -14.05 -12.93 -5.96
CA THR A 700 -14.43 -13.97 -6.90
C THR A 700 -15.38 -14.97 -6.26
N ALA A 701 -16.19 -15.63 -7.09
CA ALA A 701 -16.91 -16.84 -6.72
C ALA A 701 -16.41 -17.97 -7.61
N CYS A 702 -15.91 -19.04 -7.02
CA CYS A 702 -15.50 -20.24 -7.73
C CYS A 702 -16.53 -21.33 -7.45
N LEU A 703 -17.03 -22.01 -8.49
CA LEU A 703 -17.87 -23.19 -8.36
C LEU A 703 -17.10 -24.39 -8.90
N SER A 704 -17.14 -25.50 -8.18
CA SER A 704 -16.46 -26.72 -8.57
C SER A 704 -17.02 -27.27 -9.90
N ARG A 705 -16.19 -28.04 -10.60
CA ARG A 705 -16.63 -28.81 -11.78
C ARG A 705 -17.92 -29.59 -11.50
N ALA A 706 -17.97 -30.28 -10.37
CA ALA A 706 -19.12 -31.10 -10.00
C ALA A 706 -20.40 -30.26 -9.88
N GLU A 707 -20.33 -29.09 -9.25
CA GLU A 707 -21.51 -28.24 -9.04
C GLU A 707 -21.98 -27.52 -10.29
N PHE A 708 -21.06 -27.00 -11.10
CA PHE A 708 -21.44 -26.18 -12.25
C PHE A 708 -21.40 -26.96 -13.55
N LEU A 709 -20.26 -27.53 -13.92
CA LEU A 709 -20.10 -28.18 -15.21
C LEU A 709 -20.92 -29.47 -15.29
N ASP A 710 -20.78 -30.35 -14.31
CA ASP A 710 -21.45 -31.64 -14.35
C ASP A 710 -22.96 -31.46 -14.11
N LYS A 711 -23.38 -30.90 -12.96
CA LYS A 711 -24.80 -30.76 -12.58
C LYS A 711 -25.59 -29.72 -13.38
N CYS A 712 -24.99 -28.57 -13.75
CA CYS A 712 -25.74 -27.49 -14.41
C CYS A 712 -25.66 -27.54 -15.94
N ILE A 713 -24.70 -28.26 -16.53
CA ILE A 713 -24.50 -28.31 -17.98
C ILE A 713 -24.56 -29.75 -18.49
N LEU A 714 -23.60 -30.60 -18.15
CA LEU A 714 -23.44 -31.91 -18.79
C LEU A 714 -24.60 -32.87 -18.47
N ASP A 715 -25.02 -32.96 -17.22
CA ASP A 715 -26.12 -33.84 -16.79
C ASP A 715 -27.43 -33.45 -17.48
N LEU A 716 -27.72 -32.15 -17.59
CA LEU A 716 -28.93 -31.67 -18.27
C LEU A 716 -28.84 -31.88 -19.79
N LEU A 717 -27.68 -31.65 -20.39
CA LEU A 717 -27.46 -31.91 -21.82
C LEU A 717 -27.47 -33.41 -22.17
N SER A 718 -27.29 -34.32 -21.19
CA SER A 718 -27.41 -35.77 -21.42
C SER A 718 -28.82 -36.19 -21.88
N GLY A 719 -29.86 -35.40 -21.55
CA GLY A 719 -31.21 -35.60 -22.09
C GLY A 719 -31.25 -35.47 -23.61
N ILE A 720 -30.46 -34.55 -24.18
CA ILE A 720 -30.33 -34.39 -25.64
C ILE A 720 -29.66 -35.61 -26.25
N ASN A 721 -28.63 -36.17 -25.60
CA ASN A 721 -28.03 -37.43 -26.03
C ASN A 721 -29.07 -38.55 -26.10
N ALA A 722 -29.93 -38.67 -25.08
CA ALA A 722 -30.99 -39.68 -25.07
C ALA A 722 -32.02 -39.49 -26.21
N CYS A 723 -32.41 -38.24 -26.50
CA CYS A 723 -33.40 -37.93 -27.53
C CYS A 723 -32.85 -37.98 -28.97
N THR A 724 -31.54 -37.79 -29.16
CA THR A 724 -30.91 -37.75 -30.49
C THR A 724 -30.22 -39.06 -30.89
N THR A 725 -29.99 -39.96 -29.92
CA THR A 725 -29.38 -41.27 -30.17
C THR A 725 -30.41 -42.27 -30.69
N LEU A 726 -30.22 -42.73 -31.93
CA LEU A 726 -31.11 -43.71 -32.56
C LEU A 726 -30.66 -45.15 -32.32
N ILE A 727 -31.65 -46.02 -32.08
CA ILE A 727 -31.45 -47.45 -31.83
C ILE A 727 -32.35 -48.26 -32.79
N PRO A 728 -31.79 -49.23 -33.52
CA PRO A 728 -32.60 -50.16 -34.31
C PRO A 728 -33.30 -51.19 -33.40
N LEU A 729 -34.62 -51.38 -33.55
CA LEU A 729 -35.42 -52.31 -32.72
C LEU A 729 -35.53 -53.71 -33.34
N SER A 730 -36.26 -53.80 -34.46
CA SER A 730 -36.44 -55.04 -35.22
C SER A 730 -36.88 -54.69 -36.63
N THR A 731 -36.23 -55.28 -37.62
CA THR A 731 -36.45 -54.95 -39.02
C THR A 731 -37.16 -56.12 -39.68
N GLU A 732 -38.40 -55.89 -40.12
CA GLU A 732 -39.23 -56.90 -40.75
C GLU A 732 -39.25 -56.71 -42.27
N PHE A 733 -39.42 -57.81 -43.00
CA PHE A 733 -39.69 -57.77 -44.43
C PHE A 733 -41.19 -57.86 -44.66
N VAL A 734 -41.79 -56.75 -45.10
CA VAL A 734 -43.18 -56.71 -45.55
C VAL A 734 -43.17 -56.53 -47.05
N ASP A 735 -43.77 -57.47 -47.78
CA ASP A 735 -43.85 -57.48 -49.26
C ASP A 735 -42.50 -57.32 -49.99
N GLY A 736 -41.45 -57.93 -49.45
CA GLY A 736 -40.10 -57.88 -50.04
C GLY A 736 -39.37 -56.54 -49.88
N ARG A 737 -39.92 -55.62 -49.07
CA ARG A 737 -39.26 -54.36 -48.70
C ARG A 737 -38.82 -54.41 -47.24
N LEU A 738 -37.67 -53.81 -46.96
CA LEU A 738 -37.16 -53.65 -45.60
C LEU A 738 -37.97 -52.56 -44.89
N VAL A 739 -38.68 -52.91 -43.82
CA VAL A 739 -39.35 -51.96 -42.93
C VAL A 739 -38.46 -51.71 -41.72
N LEU A 740 -37.88 -50.51 -41.67
CA LEU A 740 -37.04 -50.06 -40.55
C LEU A 740 -37.91 -49.65 -39.36
N ALA A 741 -37.81 -50.37 -38.24
CA ALA A 741 -38.28 -49.90 -36.94
C ALA A 741 -37.10 -49.31 -36.15
N LEU A 742 -37.19 -48.03 -35.88
CA LEU A 742 -36.22 -47.25 -35.11
C LEU A 742 -36.92 -46.75 -33.83
N SER A 743 -36.13 -46.43 -32.82
CA SER A 743 -36.56 -45.70 -31.63
C SER A 743 -35.39 -44.88 -31.12
N THR A 744 -35.65 -43.86 -30.32
CA THR A 744 -34.59 -43.12 -29.62
C THR A 744 -34.16 -43.84 -28.36
N TRP A 745 -33.00 -43.48 -27.82
CA TRP A 745 -32.52 -44.01 -26.55
C TRP A 745 -33.47 -43.67 -25.39
N ALA A 746 -34.07 -42.47 -25.42
CA ALA A 746 -35.05 -42.02 -24.44
C ALA A 746 -36.34 -42.87 -24.43
N GLU A 747 -36.82 -43.32 -25.59
CA GLU A 747 -38.07 -44.08 -25.71
C GLU A 747 -37.90 -45.60 -25.55
N ASN A 748 -36.68 -46.11 -25.72
CA ASN A 748 -36.41 -47.53 -25.64
C ASN A 748 -36.50 -48.05 -24.19
N LYS A 749 -37.40 -49.02 -23.95
CA LYS A 749 -37.68 -49.58 -22.61
C LYS A 749 -36.47 -50.09 -21.81
N TRP A 750 -35.41 -50.54 -22.49
CA TRP A 750 -34.22 -51.12 -21.84
C TRP A 750 -33.07 -50.12 -21.73
N LYS A 751 -33.00 -49.18 -22.67
CA LYS A 751 -31.91 -48.22 -22.78
C LYS A 751 -32.22 -46.90 -22.08
N SER A 752 -33.49 -46.53 -21.94
CA SER A 752 -33.91 -45.32 -21.24
C SER A 752 -33.50 -45.27 -19.76
N SER A 753 -33.21 -46.41 -19.14
CA SER A 753 -32.66 -46.50 -17.77
C SER A 753 -31.13 -46.41 -17.71
N GLN A 754 -30.44 -46.39 -18.85
CA GLN A 754 -28.98 -46.26 -18.93
C GLN A 754 -28.59 -44.79 -19.07
N ASN A 755 -27.52 -44.40 -18.37
CA ASN A 755 -27.02 -43.02 -18.39
C ASN A 755 -26.46 -42.66 -19.79
N CYS A 756 -26.82 -41.47 -20.29
CA CYS A 756 -26.30 -40.87 -21.52
C CYS A 756 -25.20 -39.84 -21.26
N GLY A 757 -24.37 -40.09 -20.24
CA GLY A 757 -23.35 -39.18 -19.74
C GLY A 757 -22.25 -38.90 -20.75
N TRP A 758 -21.70 -37.69 -20.69
CA TRP A 758 -20.64 -37.21 -21.57
C TRP A 758 -19.27 -37.77 -21.19
N GLU A 759 -18.41 -38.00 -22.18
CA GLU A 759 -17.02 -38.42 -21.99
C GLU A 759 -16.07 -37.27 -22.36
N GLU A 760 -15.10 -36.98 -21.50
CA GLU A 760 -14.11 -35.92 -21.76
C GLU A 760 -13.17 -36.33 -22.91
N ALA A 761 -13.12 -35.50 -23.95
CA ALA A 761 -12.25 -35.67 -25.11
C ALA A 761 -11.02 -34.78 -24.94
N TYR A 762 -9.85 -35.40 -24.76
CA TYR A 762 -8.61 -34.66 -24.57
C TYR A 762 -8.17 -34.01 -25.89
N ASN A 763 -8.11 -32.67 -25.91
CA ASN A 763 -7.67 -31.89 -27.05
C ASN A 763 -6.44 -31.06 -26.69
N GLU A 764 -5.25 -31.64 -26.90
CA GLU A 764 -3.95 -31.00 -26.68
C GLU A 764 -3.73 -29.85 -27.68
N GLY A 765 -4.14 -28.63 -27.31
CA GLY A 765 -3.66 -27.42 -27.98
C GLY A 765 -4.68 -26.30 -28.24
N ALA A 766 -5.97 -26.52 -28.03
CA ALA A 766 -6.99 -25.56 -28.49
C ALA A 766 -7.46 -24.52 -27.45
N GLY A 767 -7.06 -24.62 -26.18
CA GLY A 767 -7.62 -23.77 -25.12
C GLY A 767 -9.13 -24.00 -24.92
N LEU A 768 -9.61 -25.19 -25.28
CA LEU A 768 -11.00 -25.61 -25.21
C LEU A 768 -11.05 -26.94 -24.44
N MET A 769 -12.08 -27.11 -23.59
CA MET A 769 -12.50 -28.42 -23.10
C MET A 769 -13.55 -28.98 -24.03
N GLU A 770 -13.40 -30.24 -24.43
CA GLU A 770 -14.36 -30.92 -25.31
C GLU A 770 -14.93 -32.13 -24.58
N TYR A 771 -16.24 -32.29 -24.64
CA TYR A 771 -16.97 -33.44 -24.11
C TYR A 771 -17.76 -34.06 -25.24
N LYS A 772 -17.66 -35.38 -25.40
CA LYS A 772 -18.28 -36.11 -26.50
C LYS A 772 -19.19 -37.22 -26.00
N TRP A 773 -20.25 -37.45 -26.75
CA TRP A 773 -21.09 -38.64 -26.65
C TRP A 773 -21.08 -39.33 -28.00
N GLU A 774 -20.52 -40.53 -28.07
CA GLU A 774 -20.43 -41.33 -29.29
C GLU A 774 -21.07 -42.70 -29.06
N ARG A 775 -22.12 -43.01 -29.82
CA ARG A 775 -22.77 -44.32 -29.80
C ARG A 775 -22.94 -44.85 -31.20
N HIS A 776 -22.66 -46.15 -31.32
CA HIS A 776 -22.81 -46.91 -32.55
C HIS A 776 -23.60 -48.17 -32.23
N ASP A 777 -24.83 -48.23 -32.73
CA ASP A 777 -25.67 -49.42 -32.65
C ASP A 777 -25.85 -50.00 -34.04
N HIS A 778 -25.72 -51.32 -34.14
CA HIS A 778 -25.87 -52.03 -35.40
C HIS A 778 -26.85 -53.19 -35.24
N TRP A 779 -27.63 -53.41 -36.28
CA TRP A 779 -28.54 -54.53 -36.38
C TRP A 779 -28.28 -55.29 -37.68
N ASN A 780 -28.25 -56.62 -37.61
CA ASN A 780 -28.02 -57.48 -38.76
C ASN A 780 -29.13 -58.55 -38.84
N THR A 781 -29.68 -58.78 -40.04
CA THR A 781 -30.71 -59.81 -40.30
C THR A 781 -30.23 -61.25 -40.05
N GLY A 782 -28.92 -61.47 -39.86
CA GLY A 782 -28.28 -62.77 -39.96
C GLY A 782 -28.13 -63.25 -41.41
N GLU A 783 -27.48 -64.39 -41.60
CA GLU A 783 -27.43 -65.07 -42.90
C GLU A 783 -28.78 -65.71 -43.21
N THR A 784 -29.67 -64.95 -43.86
CA THR A 784 -30.82 -65.55 -44.56
C THR A 784 -30.41 -65.94 -45.99
N ASN A 785 -31.01 -66.99 -46.54
CA ASN A 785 -30.63 -67.62 -47.83
C ASN A 785 -30.67 -66.70 -49.07
N ARG A 786 -30.99 -65.41 -48.97
CA ARG A 786 -31.08 -64.48 -50.13
C ARG A 786 -30.40 -63.11 -49.94
N PHE A 787 -30.48 -62.50 -48.76
CA PHE A 787 -29.91 -61.15 -48.51
C PHE A 787 -29.50 -60.98 -47.03
N ASN A 788 -28.37 -60.34 -46.78
CA ASN A 788 -27.96 -59.89 -45.45
C ASN A 788 -28.05 -58.35 -45.43
N TYR A 789 -28.90 -57.78 -44.58
CA TYR A 789 -28.98 -56.34 -44.35
C TYR A 789 -28.33 -55.98 -43.02
N THR A 790 -27.59 -54.88 -43.03
CA THR A 790 -27.01 -54.27 -41.84
C THR A 790 -27.51 -52.84 -41.75
N VAL A 791 -28.19 -52.54 -40.64
CA VAL A 791 -28.60 -51.19 -40.27
C VAL A 791 -27.61 -50.70 -39.23
N SER A 792 -27.06 -49.51 -39.43
CA SER A 792 -26.12 -48.86 -38.53
C SER A 792 -26.68 -47.50 -38.16
N CYS A 793 -26.86 -47.28 -36.86
CA CYS A 793 -27.16 -45.98 -36.28
C CYS A 793 -25.89 -45.50 -35.56
N ALA A 794 -25.44 -44.30 -35.89
CA ALA A 794 -24.31 -43.67 -35.24
C ALA A 794 -24.71 -42.27 -34.78
N THR A 795 -24.55 -41.95 -33.50
CA THR A 795 -24.78 -40.61 -32.97
C THR A 795 -23.51 -40.10 -32.33
N ARG A 796 -23.14 -38.87 -32.69
CA ARG A 796 -22.00 -38.15 -32.17
C ARG A 796 -22.43 -36.75 -31.76
N ASN A 797 -22.49 -36.49 -30.46
CA ASN A 797 -22.74 -35.15 -29.93
C ASN A 797 -21.46 -34.62 -29.26
N ILE A 798 -21.25 -33.31 -29.31
CA ILE A 798 -20.05 -32.64 -28.81
C ILE A 798 -20.44 -31.34 -28.09
N VAL A 799 -19.92 -31.15 -26.88
CA VAL A 799 -19.94 -29.88 -26.12
C VAL A 799 -18.53 -29.32 -26.08
N GLN A 800 -18.36 -28.05 -26.41
CA GLN A 800 -17.08 -27.35 -26.36
C GLN A 800 -17.17 -26.10 -25.46
N LEU A 801 -16.19 -25.95 -24.56
CA LEU A 801 -16.12 -24.87 -23.58
C LEU A 801 -14.77 -24.15 -23.67
N PRO A 802 -14.74 -22.80 -23.72
CA PRO A 802 -13.49 -22.05 -23.71
C PRO A 802 -12.84 -22.06 -22.33
N VAL A 803 -11.53 -22.34 -22.29
CA VAL A 803 -10.72 -22.35 -21.06
C VAL A 803 -9.94 -21.06 -20.96
N ALA A 804 -9.98 -20.41 -19.80
CA ALA A 804 -9.23 -19.19 -19.51
C ALA A 804 -9.40 -18.05 -20.54
N ALA A 805 -10.54 -18.02 -21.25
CA ALA A 805 -10.90 -16.96 -22.18
C ALA A 805 -11.61 -15.84 -21.41
N ARG A 806 -10.99 -14.65 -21.37
CA ARG A 806 -11.60 -13.46 -20.75
C ARG A 806 -12.35 -12.64 -21.78
N THR A 807 -13.44 -13.18 -22.27
CA THR A 807 -14.38 -12.47 -23.13
C THR A 807 -15.55 -11.96 -22.29
N ARG A 808 -16.18 -10.82 -22.68
CA ARG A 808 -17.44 -10.38 -22.04
C ARG A 808 -18.60 -11.37 -22.26
N CYS A 809 -18.38 -12.41 -23.06
CA CYS A 809 -19.33 -13.47 -23.41
C CYS A 809 -18.65 -14.85 -23.26
N LEU A 810 -19.24 -15.76 -22.51
CA LEU A 810 -18.85 -17.17 -22.45
C LEU A 810 -19.79 -17.97 -23.36
N ASP A 811 -19.22 -18.55 -24.42
CA ASP A 811 -19.96 -19.31 -25.42
C ASP A 811 -19.73 -20.82 -25.23
N ILE A 812 -20.80 -21.53 -24.90
CA ILE A 812 -20.82 -22.99 -24.81
C ILE A 812 -21.36 -23.53 -26.13
N LYS A 813 -20.50 -24.13 -26.96
CA LYS A 813 -20.92 -24.67 -28.26
C LYS A 813 -21.40 -26.09 -28.08
N VAL A 814 -22.58 -26.40 -28.59
CA VAL A 814 -23.15 -27.74 -28.55
C VAL A 814 -23.54 -28.13 -29.98
N SER A 815 -23.10 -29.30 -30.42
CA SER A 815 -23.39 -29.81 -31.75
C SER A 815 -23.66 -31.30 -31.72
N GLY A 816 -24.35 -31.80 -32.74
CA GLY A 816 -24.61 -33.22 -32.88
C GLY A 816 -24.82 -33.67 -34.31
N GLU A 817 -24.48 -34.92 -34.53
CA GLU A 817 -24.60 -35.62 -35.80
C GLU A 817 -25.19 -37.01 -35.55
N THR A 818 -26.32 -37.31 -36.19
CA THR A 818 -26.94 -38.64 -36.17
C THR A 818 -26.97 -39.20 -37.58
N THR A 819 -26.26 -40.29 -37.79
CA THR A 819 -26.13 -40.99 -39.07
C THR A 819 -26.92 -42.29 -39.05
N LEU A 820 -27.78 -42.47 -40.05
CA LEU A 820 -28.50 -43.71 -40.32
C LEU A 820 -28.00 -44.28 -41.64
N ALA A 821 -27.34 -45.44 -41.58
CA ALA A 821 -26.83 -46.15 -42.74
C ALA A 821 -27.46 -47.53 -42.85
N VAL A 822 -27.86 -47.91 -44.06
CA VAL A 822 -28.33 -49.26 -44.38
C VAL A 822 -27.45 -49.81 -45.49
N SER A 823 -26.85 -50.97 -45.25
CA SER A 823 -26.11 -51.72 -46.26
C SER A 823 -26.72 -53.10 -46.47
N PHE A 824 -26.62 -53.64 -47.68
CA PHE A 824 -26.99 -55.02 -47.95
C PHE A 824 -25.91 -55.76 -48.74
N ARG A 825 -25.86 -57.07 -48.52
CA ARG A 825 -25.04 -58.01 -49.27
C ARG A 825 -25.91 -59.16 -49.77
N SER A 826 -25.92 -59.38 -51.07
CA SER A 826 -26.60 -60.52 -51.71
C SER A 826 -25.62 -61.66 -52.03
N ALA A 827 -26.10 -62.90 -52.03
CA ALA A 827 -25.36 -64.08 -52.48
C ALA A 827 -24.82 -63.95 -53.92
N ALA A 828 -25.46 -63.13 -54.76
CA ALA A 828 -25.04 -62.82 -56.13
C ALA A 828 -23.91 -61.77 -56.23
N ARG A 829 -23.15 -61.52 -55.15
CA ARG A 829 -22.08 -60.49 -55.02
C ARG A 829 -22.52 -59.04 -55.22
N LYS A 830 -23.83 -58.74 -55.32
CA LYS A 830 -24.31 -57.35 -55.26
C LYS A 830 -24.20 -56.80 -53.83
N LYS A 831 -23.60 -55.62 -53.70
CA LYS A 831 -23.54 -54.84 -52.47
C LYS A 831 -24.15 -53.47 -52.76
N GLY A 832 -24.94 -52.96 -51.82
CA GLY A 832 -25.44 -51.59 -51.85
C GLY A 832 -25.41 -50.99 -50.46
N SER A 833 -25.27 -49.67 -50.38
CA SER A 833 -25.38 -48.91 -49.14
C SER A 833 -26.08 -47.58 -49.42
N SER A 834 -26.90 -47.15 -48.46
CA SER A 834 -27.50 -45.82 -48.41
C SER A 834 -27.25 -45.24 -47.01
N GLU A 835 -27.02 -43.94 -46.94
CA GLU A 835 -26.68 -43.23 -45.71
C GLU A 835 -27.37 -41.87 -45.73
N SER A 836 -27.97 -41.50 -44.60
CA SER A 836 -28.52 -40.17 -44.36
C SER A 836 -27.98 -39.66 -43.02
N VAL A 837 -27.72 -38.35 -42.95
CA VAL A 837 -27.13 -37.70 -41.78
C VAL A 837 -28.05 -36.55 -41.35
N ALA A 838 -28.33 -36.46 -40.06
CA ALA A 838 -28.98 -35.31 -39.44
C ALA A 838 -27.95 -34.54 -38.62
N ARG A 839 -27.78 -33.25 -38.90
CA ARG A 839 -26.85 -32.35 -38.20
C ARG A 839 -27.57 -31.23 -37.49
N TRP A 840 -27.03 -30.82 -36.35
CA TRP A 840 -27.50 -29.66 -35.63
C TRP A 840 -26.35 -29.04 -34.82
N ASP A 841 -26.41 -27.74 -34.61
CA ASP A 841 -25.48 -27.01 -33.77
C ASP A 841 -26.15 -25.78 -33.16
N THR A 842 -25.65 -25.37 -32.00
CA THR A 842 -26.09 -24.17 -31.29
C THR A 842 -25.00 -23.66 -30.35
N THR A 843 -25.18 -22.45 -29.85
CA THR A 843 -24.29 -21.84 -28.85
C THR A 843 -25.11 -21.26 -27.71
N ILE A 844 -24.80 -21.66 -26.48
CA ILE A 844 -25.34 -21.05 -25.26
C ILE A 844 -24.40 -19.91 -24.86
N SER A 845 -24.86 -18.67 -24.96
CA SER A 845 -24.04 -17.48 -24.69
C SER A 845 -24.41 -16.86 -23.34
N ILE A 846 -23.43 -16.76 -22.45
CA ILE A 846 -23.54 -16.11 -21.14
C ILE A 846 -22.78 -14.78 -21.20
N ARG A 847 -23.49 -13.65 -21.20
CA ARG A 847 -22.92 -12.32 -21.31
C ARG A 847 -22.82 -11.63 -19.95
N THR A 848 -21.80 -10.80 -19.78
CA THR A 848 -21.67 -9.91 -18.64
C THR A 848 -22.13 -8.51 -19.03
N GLY A 849 -23.16 -8.00 -18.34
CA GLY A 849 -23.66 -6.63 -18.46
C GLY A 849 -23.49 -5.84 -17.16
N PRO A 850 -24.12 -4.64 -17.07
CA PRO A 850 -24.09 -3.79 -15.87
C PRO A 850 -24.70 -4.46 -14.63
N ASP A 851 -25.77 -5.25 -14.83
CA ASP A 851 -26.50 -5.93 -13.76
C ASP A 851 -25.97 -7.36 -13.45
N GLY A 852 -24.81 -7.72 -14.02
CA GLY A 852 -24.20 -9.04 -13.88
C GLY A 852 -24.40 -9.92 -15.11
N LEU A 853 -24.60 -11.24 -14.89
CA LEU A 853 -24.79 -12.20 -15.98
C LEU A 853 -26.16 -12.07 -16.63
N SER A 854 -26.19 -12.26 -17.95
CA SER A 854 -27.38 -12.44 -18.77
C SER A 854 -27.17 -13.61 -19.72
N ILE A 855 -28.08 -14.57 -19.69
CA ILE A 855 -28.09 -15.75 -20.55
C ILE A 855 -28.99 -15.45 -21.74
N GLN A 856 -28.42 -15.55 -22.93
CA GLN A 856 -29.17 -15.28 -24.16
C GLN A 856 -30.14 -16.43 -24.45
N ASP A 857 -31.37 -16.09 -24.82
CA ASP A 857 -32.34 -17.07 -25.30
C ASP A 857 -31.83 -17.72 -26.58
N ILE A 858 -31.96 -19.05 -26.66
CA ILE A 858 -31.53 -19.84 -27.81
C ILE A 858 -32.68 -19.89 -28.83
N VAL A 859 -32.36 -19.64 -30.10
CA VAL A 859 -33.30 -19.84 -31.20
C VAL A 859 -33.62 -21.33 -31.33
N PRO A 860 -34.89 -21.74 -31.51
CA PRO A 860 -35.25 -23.16 -31.67
C PRO A 860 -34.38 -23.89 -32.70
N VAL A 861 -33.65 -24.90 -32.24
CA VAL A 861 -32.67 -25.65 -33.06
C VAL A 861 -33.37 -26.82 -33.71
N ARG A 862 -33.36 -26.88 -35.04
CA ARG A 862 -33.97 -27.96 -35.84
C ARG A 862 -32.88 -28.81 -36.51
N PRO A 863 -32.90 -30.15 -36.39
CA PRO A 863 -31.98 -31.00 -37.13
C PRO A 863 -32.13 -30.81 -38.65
N VAL A 864 -31.01 -30.55 -39.33
CA VAL A 864 -30.92 -30.47 -40.79
C VAL A 864 -30.57 -31.85 -41.34
N ILE A 865 -31.47 -32.43 -42.13
CA ILE A 865 -31.30 -33.77 -42.70
C ILE A 865 -30.69 -33.64 -44.09
N GLU A 866 -29.50 -34.20 -44.26
CA GLU A 866 -28.80 -34.27 -45.53
C GLU A 866 -29.36 -35.43 -46.36
N PRO A 867 -29.76 -35.16 -47.63
CA PRO A 867 -30.26 -36.20 -48.50
C PRO A 867 -29.15 -37.20 -48.85
N PRO A 868 -29.47 -38.50 -49.00
CA PRO A 868 -28.48 -39.50 -49.32
C PRO A 868 -27.77 -39.18 -50.65
N PRO A 869 -26.45 -39.47 -50.78
CA PRO A 869 -25.73 -39.23 -52.02
C PRO A 869 -26.38 -40.00 -53.18
N THR A 870 -26.53 -39.33 -54.32
CA THR A 870 -27.45 -39.64 -55.44
C THR A 870 -27.15 -40.94 -56.21
N HIS A 871 -26.29 -41.83 -55.68
CA HIS A 871 -25.83 -43.05 -56.32
C HIS A 871 -26.64 -44.32 -55.99
N ALA A 872 -27.61 -44.25 -55.07
CA ALA A 872 -28.46 -45.39 -54.72
C ALA A 872 -29.77 -45.39 -55.53
N SER A 873 -29.71 -45.61 -56.85
CA SER A 873 -30.90 -45.71 -57.71
C SER A 873 -31.69 -47.03 -57.56
N ASP A 874 -31.45 -47.79 -56.49
CA ASP A 874 -32.14 -49.04 -56.23
C ASP A 874 -33.34 -48.74 -55.33
N LYS A 875 -34.56 -48.89 -55.85
CA LYS A 875 -35.85 -48.67 -55.14
C LYS A 875 -36.06 -49.61 -53.92
N SER A 876 -35.03 -50.38 -53.55
CA SER A 876 -35.02 -51.35 -52.47
C SER A 876 -34.75 -50.75 -51.09
N PHE A 877 -34.23 -49.52 -51.01
CA PHE A 877 -33.99 -48.85 -49.72
C PHE A 877 -35.19 -47.99 -49.30
N PRO A 878 -35.56 -48.01 -48.01
CA PRO A 878 -36.48 -47.02 -47.46
C PRO A 878 -35.85 -45.62 -47.48
N ASP A 879 -36.69 -44.59 -47.47
CA ASP A 879 -36.24 -43.19 -47.38
C ASP A 879 -35.66 -42.95 -45.98
N LEU A 880 -34.32 -43.03 -45.89
CA LEU A 880 -33.59 -42.87 -44.63
C LEU A 880 -33.73 -41.44 -44.08
N GLY A 881 -33.88 -40.45 -44.95
CA GLY A 881 -34.08 -39.06 -44.55
C GLY A 881 -35.42 -38.86 -43.86
N MET A 882 -36.51 -39.38 -44.43
CA MET A 882 -37.81 -39.37 -43.74
C MET A 882 -37.78 -40.18 -42.45
N LYS A 883 -37.05 -41.31 -42.41
CA LYS A 883 -36.93 -42.12 -41.18
C LYS A 883 -36.18 -41.39 -40.06
N LEU A 884 -35.15 -40.61 -40.39
CA LEU A 884 -34.52 -39.72 -39.42
C LEU A 884 -35.50 -38.64 -38.94
N GLN A 885 -36.25 -38.03 -39.85
CA GLN A 885 -37.22 -36.98 -39.53
C GLN A 885 -38.37 -37.46 -38.64
N GLU A 886 -38.84 -38.69 -38.84
CA GLU A 886 -39.92 -39.31 -38.04
C GLU A 886 -39.50 -39.59 -36.59
N GLN A 887 -38.20 -39.77 -36.33
CA GLN A 887 -37.69 -40.28 -35.05
C GLN A 887 -36.96 -39.22 -34.22
N LEU A 888 -36.29 -38.28 -34.87
CA LEU A 888 -35.63 -37.17 -34.19
C LEU A 888 -36.65 -36.10 -33.79
N PRO A 889 -36.43 -35.38 -32.68
CA PRO A 889 -37.31 -34.29 -32.29
C PRO A 889 -37.32 -33.17 -33.33
N GLU A 890 -38.48 -32.54 -33.56
CA GLU A 890 -38.60 -31.40 -34.49
C GLU A 890 -37.73 -30.22 -34.03
N VAL A 891 -37.64 -30.02 -32.71
CA VAL A 891 -36.83 -29.00 -32.05
C VAL A 891 -36.06 -29.66 -30.91
N ILE A 892 -34.76 -29.40 -30.84
CA ILE A 892 -33.93 -29.85 -29.72
C ILE A 892 -34.16 -28.92 -28.54
N ASP A 893 -34.59 -29.50 -27.42
CA ASP A 893 -34.98 -28.75 -26.23
C ASP A 893 -33.77 -28.47 -25.31
N PHE A 894 -33.47 -27.18 -25.12
CA PHE A 894 -32.46 -26.67 -24.20
C PHE A 894 -33.08 -25.97 -22.98
N THR A 895 -34.39 -26.09 -22.76
CA THR A 895 -35.12 -25.34 -21.74
C THR A 895 -34.59 -25.60 -20.33
N ASP A 896 -34.28 -26.86 -20.00
CA ASP A 896 -33.80 -27.23 -18.66
C ASP A 896 -32.43 -26.61 -18.34
N VAL A 897 -31.48 -26.69 -19.28
CA VAL A 897 -30.15 -26.10 -19.11
C VAL A 897 -30.23 -24.56 -19.06
N LEU A 898 -31.08 -23.95 -19.89
CA LEU A 898 -31.30 -22.51 -19.86
C LEU A 898 -31.94 -22.05 -18.55
N CYS A 899 -32.98 -22.74 -18.07
CA CYS A 899 -33.61 -22.45 -16.79
C CYS A 899 -32.60 -22.55 -15.64
N ARG A 900 -31.72 -23.55 -15.69
CA ARG A 900 -30.68 -23.75 -14.68
C ARG A 900 -29.63 -22.65 -14.71
N LEU A 901 -29.15 -22.26 -15.89
CA LEU A 901 -28.16 -21.19 -16.04
C LEU A 901 -28.76 -19.81 -15.70
N LYS A 902 -30.05 -19.58 -15.98
CA LYS A 902 -30.76 -18.36 -15.57
C LYS A 902 -30.84 -18.16 -14.05
N ALA A 903 -30.61 -19.19 -13.25
CA ALA A 903 -30.49 -19.05 -11.79
C ALA A 903 -29.25 -18.25 -11.34
N PHE A 904 -28.28 -18.04 -12.23
CA PHE A 904 -27.09 -17.23 -11.99
C PHE A 904 -27.26 -15.76 -12.44
N GLU A 905 -28.41 -15.38 -12.99
CA GLU A 905 -28.71 -13.98 -13.36
C GLU A 905 -29.05 -13.13 -12.14
N GLY A 906 -28.74 -11.84 -12.24
CA GLY A 906 -29.10 -10.84 -11.25
C GLY A 906 -28.34 -11.01 -9.92
N PRO A 907 -28.98 -10.67 -8.79
CA PRO A 907 -28.32 -10.72 -7.48
C PRO A 907 -27.94 -12.15 -7.09
N TRP A 908 -26.66 -12.36 -6.83
CA TRP A 908 -26.10 -13.58 -6.27
C TRP A 908 -26.61 -13.81 -4.84
N LYS A 909 -27.26 -14.95 -4.64
CA LYS A 909 -28.06 -15.21 -3.42
C LYS A 909 -27.35 -16.04 -2.37
N GLN A 910 -26.12 -16.51 -2.63
CA GLN A 910 -25.41 -17.42 -1.72
C GLN A 910 -24.37 -16.72 -0.83
N ASN A 911 -23.94 -15.50 -1.17
CA ASN A 911 -22.97 -14.74 -0.38
C ASN A 911 -23.19 -13.24 -0.58
N TYR A 912 -23.19 -12.49 0.51
CA TYR A 912 -23.38 -11.04 0.53
C TYR A 912 -22.17 -10.40 1.23
N VAL A 913 -21.56 -9.36 0.65
CA VAL A 913 -20.49 -8.60 1.33
C VAL A 913 -21.16 -7.48 2.13
N GLY A 914 -20.90 -7.46 3.42
CA GLY A 914 -21.73 -6.76 4.39
C GLY A 914 -23.14 -7.34 4.36
N MET A 915 -24.07 -6.54 3.85
CA MET A 915 -25.50 -6.89 3.74
C MET A 915 -26.05 -6.60 2.33
N ASP A 916 -25.18 -6.20 1.40
CA ASP A 916 -25.52 -5.82 0.04
C ASP A 916 -25.36 -6.99 -0.92
N ALA A 917 -26.19 -6.99 -1.97
CA ALA A 917 -26.15 -8.01 -2.99
C ALA A 917 -25.06 -7.72 -4.03
N TYR A 918 -24.43 -8.78 -4.49
CA TYR A 918 -23.47 -8.75 -5.59
C TYR A 918 -24.09 -9.46 -6.79
N ALA A 919 -23.58 -9.20 -7.98
CA ALA A 919 -23.88 -9.98 -9.17
C ALA A 919 -22.63 -10.73 -9.63
N LEU A 920 -22.83 -11.88 -10.26
CA LEU A 920 -21.75 -12.62 -10.92
C LEU A 920 -21.41 -11.95 -12.25
N ALA A 921 -20.14 -12.01 -12.64
CA ALA A 921 -19.65 -11.41 -13.87
C ALA A 921 -18.46 -12.23 -14.42
N HIS A 922 -18.21 -12.08 -15.72
CA HIS A 922 -17.03 -12.63 -16.41
C HIS A 922 -16.72 -14.09 -16.06
N PRO A 923 -17.62 -15.02 -16.43
CA PRO A 923 -17.44 -16.44 -16.11
C PRO A 923 -16.29 -17.04 -16.91
N VAL A 924 -15.42 -17.80 -16.25
CA VAL A 924 -14.21 -18.37 -16.85
C VAL A 924 -13.99 -19.78 -16.36
N PHE A 925 -13.81 -20.72 -17.28
CA PHE A 925 -13.44 -22.09 -16.92
C PHE A 925 -11.94 -22.25 -16.65
N SER A 926 -11.62 -22.98 -15.58
CA SER A 926 -10.29 -23.53 -15.31
C SER A 926 -10.02 -24.73 -16.22
N ARG A 927 -8.78 -25.24 -16.20
CA ARG A 927 -8.43 -26.49 -16.91
C ARG A 927 -9.02 -27.74 -16.27
N THR A 928 -9.45 -27.64 -15.01
CA THR A 928 -10.07 -28.74 -14.26
C THR A 928 -11.58 -28.78 -14.39
N GLY A 929 -12.19 -27.83 -15.11
CA GLY A 929 -13.64 -27.74 -15.31
C GLY A 929 -14.38 -26.89 -14.27
N ASP A 930 -13.67 -26.28 -13.32
CA ASP A 930 -14.27 -25.34 -12.37
C ASP A 930 -14.58 -24.01 -13.09
N VAL A 931 -15.60 -23.30 -12.63
CA VAL A 931 -15.92 -21.96 -13.15
C VAL A 931 -15.61 -20.90 -12.11
N ILE A 932 -15.00 -19.80 -12.55
CA ILE A 932 -14.65 -18.64 -11.73
C ILE A 932 -15.43 -17.44 -12.25
N PHE A 933 -16.12 -16.75 -11.35
CA PHE A 933 -16.83 -15.51 -11.60
C PHE A 933 -16.16 -14.36 -10.84
N GLU A 934 -16.15 -13.18 -11.45
CA GLU A 934 -15.91 -11.92 -10.77
C GLU A 934 -17.16 -11.52 -9.98
N LEU A 935 -16.97 -11.05 -8.74
CA LEU A 935 -18.05 -10.46 -7.95
C LEU A 935 -18.12 -8.96 -8.24
N ARG A 936 -19.31 -8.45 -8.55
CA ARG A 936 -19.56 -7.01 -8.73
C ARG A 936 -20.65 -6.53 -7.78
N PRO A 937 -20.50 -5.36 -7.15
CA PRO A 937 -21.60 -4.75 -6.43
C PRO A 937 -22.78 -4.61 -7.39
N GLN A 938 -23.95 -5.07 -6.99
CA GLN A 938 -25.13 -4.79 -7.79
C GLN A 938 -25.35 -3.28 -7.73
N ALA A 939 -25.43 -2.61 -8.90
CA ALA A 939 -25.74 -1.20 -8.95
C ALA A 939 -27.04 -1.01 -8.16
N GLN A 940 -26.96 -0.37 -6.99
CA GLN A 940 -28.16 0.08 -6.31
C GLN A 940 -28.78 1.05 -7.29
N THR A 941 -29.87 0.64 -7.96
CA THR A 941 -30.60 1.46 -8.92
C THR A 941 -30.79 2.83 -8.29
N ALA A 942 -29.90 3.75 -8.63
CA ALA A 942 -29.84 5.01 -7.94
C ALA A 942 -31.13 5.71 -8.36
N ALA A 943 -31.96 6.08 -7.38
CA ALA A 943 -32.88 7.18 -7.60
C ALA A 943 -32.07 8.32 -8.23
N PRO A 944 -32.59 8.98 -9.27
CA PRO A 944 -31.80 9.81 -10.17
C PRO A 944 -30.89 10.74 -9.40
N SER A 945 -29.58 10.60 -9.66
CA SER A 945 -28.47 11.41 -9.16
C SER A 945 -28.91 12.87 -9.00
N MET A 946 -29.15 13.29 -7.75
CA MET A 946 -29.07 14.69 -7.41
C MET A 946 -27.59 15.03 -7.32
N VAL A 947 -27.03 15.46 -8.46
CA VAL A 947 -25.76 16.18 -8.50
C VAL A 947 -25.78 17.23 -7.38
N PRO A 948 -24.76 17.30 -6.49
CA PRO A 948 -24.72 18.30 -5.45
C PRO A 948 -24.76 19.69 -6.11
N ARG A 949 -25.89 20.38 -5.98
CA ARG A 949 -25.91 21.83 -6.23
C ARG A 949 -24.97 22.43 -5.19
N THR A 950 -23.82 22.90 -5.66
CA THR A 950 -23.00 23.89 -4.95
C THR A 950 -23.92 24.96 -4.37
N LEU A 951 -24.08 24.96 -3.05
CA LEU A 951 -24.82 25.99 -2.35
C LEU A 951 -24.11 27.34 -2.58
N PRO A 952 -24.83 28.40 -2.95
CA PRO A 952 -24.26 29.73 -3.04
C PRO A 952 -23.96 30.22 -1.62
N GLY A 953 -22.67 30.32 -1.29
CA GLY A 953 -22.21 30.95 -0.06
C GLY A 953 -22.64 32.41 -0.03
N GLY A 954 -23.42 32.79 0.98
CA GLY A 954 -23.84 34.15 1.22
C GLY A 954 -24.22 34.37 2.67
N MET A 955 -23.25 34.77 3.50
CA MET A 955 -23.48 35.83 4.48
C MET A 955 -22.14 36.45 4.91
N GLN A 956 -21.95 37.69 4.45
CA GLN A 956 -20.94 38.63 4.87
C GLN A 956 -21.20 39.10 6.32
N ASN A 957 -20.12 39.22 7.09
CA ASN A 957 -19.82 40.26 8.08
C ASN A 957 -18.30 40.10 8.33
N GLY A 958 -17.38 41.00 8.01
CA GLY A 958 -17.47 42.43 7.83
C GLY A 958 -16.59 43.13 8.87
N PHE A 959 -15.26 42.95 8.83
CA PHE A 959 -14.29 43.92 9.35
C PHE A 959 -12.96 43.77 8.58
N GLY A 960 -12.48 44.90 8.03
CA GLY A 960 -11.51 44.96 6.95
C GLY A 960 -10.03 44.97 7.34
N GLY A 961 -9.20 44.79 6.31
CA GLY A 961 -7.75 44.96 6.36
C GLY A 961 -7.09 44.55 5.05
N SER A 962 -6.87 45.53 4.18
CA SER A 962 -6.30 45.46 2.83
C SER A 962 -4.89 44.83 2.74
N SER A 963 -4.65 43.91 1.81
CA SER A 963 -3.79 44.13 0.62
C SER A 963 -3.37 42.84 -0.12
N ASN A 964 -3.60 42.88 -1.44
CA ASN A 964 -2.83 42.39 -2.58
C ASN A 964 -2.39 40.91 -2.69
N GLY A 965 -2.87 40.31 -3.79
CA GLY A 965 -2.59 38.94 -4.16
C GLY A 965 -1.28 38.72 -4.90
N LEU A 966 -0.88 37.45 -4.92
CA LEU A 966 0.13 36.90 -5.80
C LEU A 966 -0.37 35.55 -6.34
N THR A 967 -0.28 35.46 -7.66
CA THR A 967 -0.58 34.35 -8.54
C THR A 967 0.28 33.12 -8.24
N SER A 968 -0.35 31.95 -8.13
CA SER A 968 0.35 30.66 -8.12
C SER A 968 0.91 30.36 -9.51
N SER A 969 2.23 30.15 -9.58
CA SER A 969 2.91 29.68 -10.79
C SER A 969 3.24 28.20 -10.65
N LEU A 970 2.83 27.44 -11.67
CA LEU A 970 3.13 26.03 -11.85
C LEU A 970 4.64 25.78 -11.91
N TRP A 971 5.12 24.81 -11.13
CA TRP A 971 6.43 24.18 -11.35
C TRP A 971 6.24 22.73 -11.77
N SER A 972 6.17 22.52 -13.08
CA SER A 972 6.39 21.22 -13.70
C SER A 972 7.89 21.04 -13.93
N SER A 973 8.54 20.12 -13.19
CA SER A 973 9.91 19.70 -13.51
C SER A 973 9.92 18.28 -14.06
N GLY A 974 9.73 18.18 -15.38
CA GLY A 974 10.10 16.99 -16.13
C GLY A 974 11.62 16.97 -16.32
N LYS A 975 12.31 16.03 -15.69
CA LYS A 975 13.67 15.62 -16.08
C LYS A 975 13.72 14.11 -16.25
N ARG A 976 13.68 13.68 -17.51
CA ARG A 976 14.13 12.34 -17.93
C ARG A 976 15.66 12.28 -17.80
N SER A 977 16.14 11.64 -16.74
CA SER A 977 17.55 11.27 -16.62
C SER A 977 17.78 9.95 -17.35
N ARG A 978 18.54 9.98 -18.44
CA ARG A 978 19.10 8.78 -19.09
C ARG A 978 20.18 8.22 -18.16
N LEU A 979 19.91 7.07 -17.54
CA LEU A 979 20.90 6.32 -16.78
C LEU A 979 21.84 5.61 -17.77
N ILE A 980 23.11 6.00 -17.79
CA ILE A 980 24.19 5.25 -18.44
C ILE A 980 24.75 4.30 -17.37
N VAL A 981 24.51 3.00 -17.54
CA VAL A 981 25.09 1.95 -16.68
C VAL A 981 26.55 1.79 -17.07
N VAL A 982 27.45 2.18 -16.17
CA VAL A 982 28.87 1.81 -16.21
C VAL A 982 29.01 0.53 -15.39
N LEU A 983 29.24 -0.58 -16.09
CA LEU A 983 29.67 -1.84 -15.48
C LEU A 983 31.13 -1.71 -15.06
N CYS A 984 31.39 -1.72 -13.76
CA CYS A 984 32.68 -2.11 -13.20
C CYS A 984 32.46 -3.32 -12.29
N SER A 985 33.11 -4.40 -12.70
CA SER A 985 33.24 -5.68 -12.00
C SER A 985 34.22 -5.57 -10.83
N ASP A 986 34.16 -6.59 -9.97
CA ASP A 986 35.16 -7.04 -8.98
C ASP A 986 34.92 -6.60 -7.53
N ALA A 987 34.29 -7.51 -6.75
CA ALA A 987 34.90 -8.11 -5.55
C ALA A 987 33.97 -9.19 -4.96
N GLU A 988 34.34 -10.45 -5.17
CA GLU A 988 33.87 -11.64 -4.45
C GLU A 988 34.50 -11.75 -3.04
N TYR A 989 33.97 -12.67 -2.21
CA TYR A 989 34.45 -13.18 -0.90
C TYR A 989 34.07 -12.32 0.35
N LEU A 990 33.46 -12.81 1.44
CA LEU A 990 33.53 -14.11 2.15
C LEU A 990 32.24 -14.36 2.98
N LEU A 991 31.59 -15.51 2.77
CA LEU A 991 30.67 -16.16 3.73
C LEU A 991 31.12 -17.63 3.86
N HIS A 992 31.03 -18.17 5.08
CA HIS A 992 31.46 -19.49 5.58
C HIS A 992 32.90 -19.64 6.11
N ARG A 993 33.02 -19.60 7.44
CA ARG A 993 33.72 -20.61 8.28
C ARG A 993 33.42 -20.35 9.77
N LEU A 994 32.58 -21.19 10.37
CA LEU A 994 32.56 -21.42 11.82
C LEU A 994 33.51 -22.59 12.10
N PRO A 995 34.41 -22.52 13.10
CA PRO A 995 34.98 -23.70 13.72
C PRO A 995 34.20 -24.07 14.99
N GLU A 996 33.97 -25.37 15.11
CA GLU A 996 33.54 -26.07 16.30
C GLU A 996 34.53 -25.91 17.47
N GLY A 997 34.01 -25.93 18.70
CA GLY A 997 34.78 -26.30 19.89
C GLY A 997 35.40 -25.14 20.68
N GLY A 998 34.75 -24.75 21.78
CA GLY A 998 35.32 -23.83 22.77
C GLY A 998 34.49 -23.80 24.05
N ASP A 999 34.82 -24.68 24.99
CA ASP A 999 34.38 -24.65 26.39
C ASP A 999 34.62 -23.27 27.01
N VAL A 1000 33.55 -22.57 27.42
CA VAL A 1000 33.65 -21.42 28.31
C VAL A 1000 32.62 -21.59 29.42
N ARG A 1001 33.16 -21.76 30.64
CA ARG A 1001 32.42 -21.88 31.90
C ARG A 1001 31.60 -20.61 32.17
N VAL A 1002 30.31 -20.80 32.39
CA VAL A 1002 29.39 -19.80 32.97
C VAL A 1002 29.57 -19.81 34.49
N PRO A 1003 29.82 -18.67 35.15
CA PRO A 1003 29.60 -18.56 36.59
C PRO A 1003 28.11 -18.34 36.87
N ASP A 1004 27.50 -19.33 37.51
CA ASP A 1004 26.23 -19.21 38.23
C ASP A 1004 26.32 -18.07 39.25
N GLN A 1005 25.49 -17.03 39.11
CA GLN A 1005 24.95 -16.35 40.28
C GLN A 1005 23.77 -15.40 39.96
N TRP A 1006 22.71 -15.54 40.77
CA TRP A 1006 21.53 -14.67 40.96
C TRP A 1006 20.22 -15.07 40.28
N ALA A 1007 19.69 -16.22 40.72
CA ALA A 1007 18.27 -16.39 40.95
C ALA A 1007 18.00 -16.35 42.46
N GLN A 1008 17.28 -15.33 42.94
CA GLN A 1008 16.36 -15.35 44.09
C GLN A 1008 16.09 -13.92 44.59
N ARG A 1009 14.93 -13.36 44.20
CA ARG A 1009 13.88 -12.89 45.12
C ARG A 1009 12.63 -12.52 44.31
N ARG A 1010 11.52 -13.13 44.72
CA ARG A 1010 10.15 -12.86 44.26
C ARG A 1010 9.66 -11.53 44.79
#